data_AF-A0AAV9Z0U6-F1
#
_entry.id   AF-A0AAV9Z0U6-F1
#
_cell.length_a   1.000
_cell.length_b   1.000
_cell.length_c   1.000
_cell.angle_alpha   90.00
_cell.angle_beta   90.00
_cell.angle_gamma   90.00
#
_symmetry.space_group_name_H-M   'P 1'
#
loop_
_entity.id
_entity.type
_entity.pdbx_description
1 polymer ?
#
loop_
_entity_poly.entity_id
_entity_poly.type
_entity_poly.pdbx_seq_one_letter_code
_entity_poly.pdbx_strand_id
1 'polypeptide(L)'
;MPSKKHASFLAVKKKMKQPELKVFKGIDIPFNDAQAEMVQTQFLRATVSANLPFLWTTDAEVVKLFMMFRSRATEVMPSDKVLSGRLLDESATQVDASVRVELAGKYVTMASDGWKDKNSVTGVTASAEGKTHLVDLIHTRGKKKDGTSMCNAFCGHIDTFEGDTGGIVVAYITDNDGGSQRGRKDLVIKRPYLFGIQCCSHQGQLILLDYFKENPEAKEETAGAIGWINRHEAVRDVFDETQQQLGSRQPGEKSSKPALTYLSANLTRWTTHTVSWNRQLELKTSLRNAAINWQQDIVSAQVGAEKNKKKVAAMTKEANKYCELFDDPQYWKRLQTIADYVEPITFITNINQGDTTRGDQVILGLAGVYLHFSRHANPRVAAGMVKRLEKRWADFDQPFFVIALVLNPYEKLSRFGDAAGVQIFALHSVFMELYRRVHSRPIPETLSEAERDLILPQKSQKETIVSSAFLQYLSDNSQHFSPFYDQCDEFRKLHGDNPVLVWRQFLPVPEICELADFAILILGIVVNSGGTERVFSDLKIKRTRLRNRLTFEKTEKMSKVGASIRAEHLAEGLRKQRDPRKNHDAKRVAELIAVPKYADLLEQTEDAAWRRVYTDWAVSARQEEMAAEEGGEAYEPIVPAPEGRSKKLLPCPLSKLFGGTVKKPPSRRRQAFTQEERLMELLAAEHSDEEPDDGELEGSGDEYDGGNE
;
A
#
# COMPACT_ATOMS: atom_id res chain seq x y z
N MET A 1 -65.95 -67.10 -19.89
CA MET A 1 -67.06 -66.13 -19.98
C MET A 1 -67.68 -66.00 -18.59
N PRO A 2 -68.28 -64.86 -18.19
CA PRO A 2 -68.67 -63.70 -19.00
C PRO A 2 -67.51 -62.71 -19.14
N SER A 3 -66.83 -62.67 -20.29
CA SER A 3 -67.10 -61.89 -21.51
C SER A 3 -66.39 -60.53 -21.49
N LYS A 4 -65.11 -60.60 -21.86
CA LYS A 4 -64.14 -59.51 -22.11
C LYS A 4 -64.48 -58.68 -23.37
N LYS A 5 -65.75 -58.52 -23.75
CA LYS A 5 -66.17 -57.76 -24.96
C LYS A 5 -67.08 -56.55 -24.71
N HIS A 6 -67.26 -56.14 -23.45
CA HIS A 6 -68.02 -54.92 -23.12
C HIS A 6 -67.25 -53.87 -22.30
N ALA A 7 -65.94 -54.06 -22.11
CA ALA A 7 -65.12 -53.15 -21.30
C ALA A 7 -64.11 -52.30 -22.10
N SER A 8 -64.11 -52.35 -23.44
CA SER A 8 -63.11 -51.64 -24.27
C SER A 8 -63.65 -50.56 -25.20
N PHE A 9 -64.94 -50.21 -25.12
CA PHE A 9 -65.54 -49.26 -26.09
C PHE A 9 -66.38 -48.11 -25.51
N LEU A 10 -66.55 -48.00 -24.18
CA LEU A 10 -67.28 -46.89 -23.57
C LEU A 10 -66.58 -46.42 -22.28
N ALA A 11 -66.38 -45.09 -22.20
CA ALA A 11 -65.61 -44.33 -21.21
C ALA A 11 -64.09 -44.39 -21.46
N VAL A 12 -63.43 -43.36 -21.96
CA VAL A 12 -63.51 -41.96 -21.51
C VAL A 12 -63.26 -41.03 -22.70
N LYS A 13 -64.27 -40.22 -23.07
CA LYS A 13 -64.06 -38.92 -23.71
C LYS A 13 -63.22 -38.07 -22.76
N LYS A 14 -61.88 -38.17 -22.84
CA LYS A 14 -60.99 -37.15 -22.29
C LYS A 14 -60.56 -36.31 -23.47
N LYS A 15 -61.12 -35.10 -23.52
CA LYS A 15 -60.63 -34.00 -24.36
C LYS A 15 -59.10 -34.08 -24.36
N MET A 16 -58.49 -34.28 -25.53
CA MET A 16 -57.09 -33.92 -25.71
C MET A 16 -57.01 -32.41 -25.45
N LYS A 17 -56.76 -32.03 -24.19
CA LYS A 17 -56.18 -30.74 -23.92
C LYS A 17 -54.82 -30.82 -24.60
N GLN A 18 -54.69 -30.13 -25.73
CA GLN A 18 -53.39 -29.80 -26.29
C GLN A 18 -52.53 -29.31 -25.11
N PRO A 19 -51.40 -29.97 -24.79
CA PRO A 19 -50.53 -29.45 -23.75
C PRO A 19 -50.20 -28.02 -24.16
N GLU A 20 -50.32 -27.08 -23.22
CA GLU A 20 -49.87 -25.71 -23.45
C GLU A 20 -48.48 -25.78 -24.07
N LEU A 21 -48.38 -25.39 -25.35
CA LEU A 21 -47.10 -25.27 -26.02
C LEU A 21 -46.28 -24.34 -25.14
N LYS A 22 -45.22 -24.86 -24.51
CA LYS A 22 -44.24 -24.01 -23.84
C LYS A 22 -43.61 -23.16 -24.94
N VAL A 23 -44.15 -21.96 -25.13
CA VAL A 23 -43.62 -20.98 -26.06
C VAL A 23 -42.39 -20.39 -25.40
N PHE A 24 -41.25 -21.01 -25.66
CA PHE A 24 -39.96 -20.39 -25.37
C PHE A 24 -39.77 -19.27 -26.39
N LYS A 25 -39.35 -18.08 -25.94
CA LYS A 25 -38.79 -17.09 -26.87
C LYS A 25 -37.58 -17.76 -27.53
N GLY A 26 -37.33 -17.52 -28.82
CA GLY A 26 -36.37 -18.32 -29.61
C GLY A 26 -34.94 -18.43 -29.04
N ILE A 27 -34.54 -17.54 -28.12
CA ILE A 27 -33.25 -17.55 -27.41
C ILE A 27 -33.26 -18.35 -26.09
N ASP A 28 -34.44 -18.66 -25.55
CA ASP A 28 -34.64 -19.36 -24.27
C ASP A 28 -34.97 -20.85 -24.46
N ILE A 29 -34.71 -21.40 -25.65
CA ILE A 29 -34.94 -22.82 -25.93
C ILE A 29 -33.85 -23.62 -25.21
N PRO A 30 -34.20 -24.50 -24.25
CA PRO A 30 -33.22 -25.31 -23.54
C PRO A 30 -32.58 -26.33 -24.49
N PHE A 31 -31.26 -26.50 -24.38
CA PHE A 31 -30.55 -27.58 -25.06
C PHE A 31 -30.94 -28.93 -24.46
N ASN A 32 -31.13 -29.94 -25.31
CA ASN A 32 -31.15 -31.33 -24.85
C ASN A 32 -29.71 -31.83 -24.56
N ASP A 33 -29.60 -32.98 -23.89
CA ASP A 33 -28.30 -33.51 -23.45
C ASP A 33 -27.31 -33.71 -24.60
N ALA A 34 -27.76 -34.23 -25.74
CA ALA A 34 -26.91 -34.44 -26.92
C ALA A 34 -26.42 -33.11 -27.51
N GLN A 35 -27.27 -32.10 -27.58
CA GLN A 35 -26.89 -30.75 -28.03
C GLN A 35 -25.90 -30.10 -27.04
N ALA A 36 -26.12 -30.26 -25.73
CA ALA A 36 -25.21 -29.76 -24.72
C ALA A 36 -23.82 -30.39 -24.85
N GLU A 37 -23.73 -31.70 -25.07
CA GLU A 37 -22.47 -32.41 -25.30
C GLU A 37 -21.75 -31.93 -26.57
N MET A 38 -22.50 -31.71 -27.66
CA MET A 38 -21.95 -31.15 -28.90
C MET A 38 -21.36 -29.74 -28.68
N VAL A 39 -22.07 -28.88 -27.96
CA VAL A 39 -21.59 -27.53 -27.62
C VAL A 39 -20.32 -27.61 -26.78
N GLN A 40 -20.31 -28.42 -25.71
CA GLN A 40 -19.13 -28.59 -24.85
C GLN A 40 -17.91 -29.10 -25.63
N THR A 41 -18.10 -30.09 -26.51
CA THR A 41 -17.05 -30.61 -27.38
C THR A 41 -16.52 -29.52 -28.32
N GLN A 42 -17.41 -28.74 -28.93
CA GLN A 42 -17.01 -27.67 -29.83
C GLN A 42 -16.27 -26.54 -29.08
N PHE A 43 -16.66 -26.23 -27.85
CA PHE A 43 -15.95 -25.30 -26.97
C PHE A 43 -14.52 -25.76 -26.69
N LEU A 44 -14.32 -27.03 -26.37
CA LEU A 44 -12.97 -27.60 -26.19
C LEU A 44 -12.14 -27.47 -27.47
N ARG A 45 -12.70 -27.86 -28.62
CA ARG A 45 -12.03 -27.76 -29.92
C ARG A 45 -11.63 -26.33 -30.24
N ALA A 46 -12.52 -25.36 -30.06
CA ALA A 46 -12.23 -23.95 -30.27
C ALA A 46 -11.15 -23.44 -29.32
N THR A 47 -11.24 -23.79 -28.03
CA THR A 47 -10.27 -23.39 -27.01
C THR A 47 -8.86 -23.87 -27.36
N VAL A 48 -8.71 -25.15 -27.70
CA VAL A 48 -7.42 -25.76 -28.05
C VAL A 48 -6.91 -25.22 -29.39
N SER A 49 -7.77 -25.19 -30.42
CA SER A 49 -7.39 -24.76 -31.77
C SER A 49 -6.97 -23.29 -31.82
N ALA A 50 -7.63 -22.42 -31.06
CA ALA A 50 -7.30 -20.99 -30.99
C ALA A 50 -6.31 -20.66 -29.86
N ASN A 51 -5.80 -21.66 -29.13
CA ASN A 51 -4.88 -21.49 -28.00
C ASN A 51 -5.37 -20.46 -26.97
N LEU A 52 -6.65 -20.54 -26.61
CA LEU A 52 -7.30 -19.66 -25.63
C LEU A 52 -7.09 -20.20 -24.20
N PRO A 53 -6.96 -19.32 -23.19
CA PRO A 53 -6.95 -19.77 -21.79
C PRO A 53 -8.33 -20.28 -21.41
N PHE A 54 -8.45 -21.39 -20.66
CA PHE A 54 -9.74 -21.99 -20.30
C PHE A 54 -10.76 -21.02 -19.66
N LEU A 55 -10.29 -19.96 -19.00
CA LEU A 55 -11.12 -18.93 -18.39
C LEU A 55 -12.01 -18.14 -19.39
N TRP A 56 -11.69 -18.17 -20.70
CA TRP A 56 -12.43 -17.38 -21.71
C TRP A 56 -13.91 -17.76 -21.82
N THR A 57 -14.29 -18.99 -21.45
CA THR A 57 -15.67 -19.48 -21.56
C THR A 57 -16.62 -18.85 -20.55
N THR A 58 -16.07 -18.29 -19.48
CA THR A 58 -16.82 -17.61 -18.41
C THR A 58 -16.69 -16.09 -18.48
N ASP A 59 -15.99 -15.56 -19.49
CA ASP A 59 -15.84 -14.12 -19.67
C ASP A 59 -17.17 -13.47 -20.06
N ALA A 60 -17.54 -12.38 -19.39
CA ALA A 60 -18.84 -11.75 -19.57
C ALA A 60 -19.06 -11.23 -21.00
N GLU A 61 -18.03 -10.70 -21.66
CA GLU A 61 -18.15 -10.21 -23.05
C GLU A 61 -18.27 -11.36 -24.04
N VAL A 62 -17.63 -12.50 -23.75
CA VAL A 62 -17.78 -13.72 -24.54
C VAL A 62 -19.20 -14.29 -24.41
N VAL A 63 -19.76 -14.31 -23.20
CA VAL A 63 -21.16 -14.76 -22.98
C VAL A 63 -22.14 -13.81 -23.67
N LYS A 64 -21.97 -12.48 -23.52
CA LYS A 64 -22.77 -11.48 -24.25
C LYS A 64 -22.71 -11.73 -25.76
N LEU A 65 -21.53 -11.99 -26.31
CA LEU A 65 -21.33 -12.30 -27.73
C LEU A 65 -22.10 -13.56 -28.18
N PHE A 66 -22.06 -14.65 -27.40
CA PHE A 66 -22.81 -15.86 -27.72
C PHE A 66 -24.32 -15.63 -27.74
N MET A 67 -24.84 -14.79 -26.85
CA MET A 67 -26.27 -14.41 -26.83
C MET A 67 -26.68 -13.59 -28.06
N MET A 68 -25.73 -12.93 -28.73
CA MET A 68 -25.99 -12.17 -29.97
C MET A 68 -25.95 -13.06 -31.22
N PHE A 69 -25.22 -14.17 -31.20
CA PHE A 69 -24.99 -15.00 -32.38
C PHE A 69 -26.23 -15.75 -32.86
N ARG A 70 -26.37 -15.79 -34.19
CA ARG A 70 -27.43 -16.50 -34.92
C ARG A 70 -26.80 -17.36 -36.01
N SER A 71 -27.63 -18.11 -36.73
CA SER A 71 -27.19 -19.07 -37.77
C SER A 71 -26.31 -18.48 -38.88
N ARG A 72 -26.36 -17.16 -39.15
CA ARG A 72 -25.52 -16.47 -40.14
C ARG A 72 -24.45 -15.55 -39.52
N ALA A 73 -24.03 -15.81 -38.28
CA ALA A 73 -23.02 -14.99 -37.59
C ALA A 73 -21.70 -14.86 -38.38
N THR A 74 -21.32 -15.88 -39.16
CA THR A 74 -20.11 -15.89 -39.99
C THR A 74 -20.06 -14.79 -41.05
N GLU A 75 -21.19 -14.24 -41.46
CA GLU A 75 -21.25 -13.17 -42.47
C GLU A 75 -20.95 -11.79 -41.91
N VAL A 76 -21.07 -11.62 -40.58
CA VAL A 76 -20.86 -10.34 -39.89
C VAL A 76 -19.63 -10.35 -38.98
N MET A 77 -18.98 -11.51 -38.79
CA MET A 77 -17.76 -11.59 -37.98
C MET A 77 -16.65 -10.74 -38.59
N PRO A 78 -16.02 -9.82 -37.80
CA PRO A 78 -14.96 -8.97 -38.31
C PRO A 78 -13.69 -9.78 -38.56
N SER A 79 -12.89 -9.35 -39.53
CA SER A 79 -11.51 -9.85 -39.68
C SER A 79 -10.62 -9.33 -38.56
N ASP A 80 -9.49 -9.99 -38.35
CA ASP A 80 -8.44 -9.57 -37.41
C ASP A 80 -7.95 -8.13 -37.67
N LYS A 81 -7.88 -7.70 -38.93
CA LYS A 81 -7.53 -6.33 -39.33
C LYS A 81 -8.59 -5.31 -38.93
N VAL A 82 -9.86 -5.63 -39.11
CA VAL A 82 -10.97 -4.74 -38.72
C VAL A 82 -11.07 -4.64 -37.20
N LEU A 83 -10.91 -5.77 -36.51
CA LEU A 83 -10.94 -5.83 -35.05
C LEU A 83 -9.77 -5.06 -34.41
N SER A 84 -8.54 -5.29 -34.88
CA SER A 84 -7.32 -4.68 -34.31
C SER A 84 -6.99 -3.29 -34.87
N GLY A 85 -7.79 -2.77 -35.79
CA GLY A 85 -7.69 -1.43 -36.36
C GLY A 85 -8.95 -0.65 -36.04
N ARG A 86 -9.81 -0.47 -37.04
CA ARG A 86 -11.02 0.37 -36.97
C ARG A 86 -11.84 0.20 -35.67
N LEU A 87 -12.23 -1.02 -35.29
CA LEU A 87 -13.08 -1.23 -34.11
C LEU A 87 -12.37 -0.89 -32.79
N LEU A 88 -11.08 -1.23 -32.69
CA LEU A 88 -10.26 -0.88 -31.54
C LEU A 88 -10.03 0.63 -31.45
N ASP A 89 -9.80 1.29 -32.58
CA ASP A 89 -9.60 2.75 -32.67
C ASP A 89 -10.87 3.52 -32.26
N GLU A 90 -12.02 3.12 -32.82
CA GLU A 90 -13.33 3.68 -32.47
C GLU A 90 -13.61 3.50 -30.96
N SER A 91 -13.40 2.30 -30.42
CA SER A 91 -13.62 2.03 -28.99
C SER A 91 -12.65 2.82 -28.10
N ALA A 92 -11.38 2.94 -28.48
CA ALA A 92 -10.41 3.73 -27.73
C ALA A 92 -10.76 5.22 -27.73
N THR A 93 -11.22 5.76 -28.86
CA THR A 93 -11.69 7.16 -28.93
C THR A 93 -12.90 7.41 -28.04
N GLN A 94 -13.85 6.47 -27.97
CA GLN A 94 -14.99 6.56 -27.05
C GLN A 94 -14.53 6.56 -25.59
N VAL A 95 -13.58 5.69 -25.24
CA VAL A 95 -13.01 5.64 -23.89
C VAL A 95 -12.27 6.94 -23.56
N ASP A 96 -11.44 7.46 -24.46
CA ASP A 96 -10.74 8.73 -24.25
C ASP A 96 -11.73 9.89 -24.07
N ALA A 97 -12.81 9.93 -24.85
CA ALA A 97 -13.88 10.93 -24.68
C ALA A 97 -14.58 10.81 -23.31
N SER A 98 -14.89 9.59 -22.87
CA SER A 98 -15.49 9.34 -21.56
C SER A 98 -14.55 9.77 -20.42
N VAL A 99 -13.26 9.47 -20.54
CA VAL A 99 -12.24 9.84 -19.53
C VAL A 99 -12.08 11.35 -19.46
N ARG A 100 -12.12 12.07 -20.59
CA ARG A 100 -12.11 13.54 -20.61
C ARG A 100 -13.27 14.12 -19.81
N VAL A 101 -14.49 13.62 -20.05
CA VAL A 101 -15.69 14.06 -19.31
C VAL A 101 -15.56 13.72 -17.81
N GLU A 102 -15.03 12.55 -17.48
CA GLU A 102 -14.86 12.12 -16.08
C GLU A 102 -13.82 12.96 -15.31
N LEU A 103 -12.76 13.42 -15.98
CA LEU A 103 -11.64 14.14 -15.35
C LEU A 103 -11.77 15.67 -15.40
N ALA A 104 -12.65 16.21 -16.25
CA ALA A 104 -12.88 17.65 -16.37
C ALA A 104 -13.21 18.30 -15.02
N GLY A 105 -12.46 19.35 -14.66
CA GLY A 105 -12.64 20.09 -13.40
C GLY A 105 -12.19 19.36 -12.13
N LYS A 106 -11.73 18.10 -12.22
CA LYS A 106 -11.25 17.35 -11.05
C LYS A 106 -9.78 17.62 -10.76
N TYR A 107 -9.40 17.50 -9.48
CA TYR A 107 -8.00 17.47 -9.08
C TYR A 107 -7.35 16.14 -9.44
N VAL A 108 -6.25 16.21 -10.19
CA VAL A 108 -5.57 15.05 -10.78
C VAL A 108 -4.15 14.96 -10.24
N THR A 109 -3.76 13.74 -9.86
CA THR A 109 -2.37 13.39 -9.63
C THR A 109 -1.83 12.65 -10.85
N MET A 110 -0.82 13.22 -11.51
CA MET A 110 -0.14 12.53 -12.60
C MET A 110 1.03 11.71 -12.07
N ALA A 111 1.28 10.56 -12.69
CA ALA A 111 2.46 9.76 -12.41
C ALA A 111 3.12 9.30 -13.71
N SER A 112 4.45 9.27 -13.74
CA SER A 112 5.18 8.64 -14.84
C SER A 112 6.21 7.65 -14.32
N ASP A 113 6.27 6.49 -14.97
CA ASP A 113 7.21 5.42 -14.65
C ASP A 113 7.77 4.80 -15.92
N GLY A 114 8.98 4.23 -15.83
CA GLY A 114 9.69 3.63 -16.94
C GLY A 114 9.59 2.11 -16.95
N TRP A 115 9.18 1.55 -18.09
CA TRP A 115 9.25 0.12 -18.36
C TRP A 115 10.30 -0.19 -19.44
N LYS A 116 11.23 -1.08 -19.11
CA LYS A 116 12.20 -1.61 -20.07
C LYS A 116 11.74 -2.98 -20.56
N ASP A 117 11.29 -3.04 -21.81
CA ASP A 117 11.40 -4.24 -22.63
C ASP A 117 12.54 -3.99 -23.65
N LYS A 118 12.74 -4.86 -24.65
CA LYS A 118 13.66 -4.60 -25.79
C LYS A 118 13.54 -3.19 -26.39
N ASN A 119 12.42 -2.51 -26.14
CA ASN A 119 12.20 -1.08 -26.31
C ASN A 119 11.93 -0.43 -24.94
N SER A 120 12.55 0.73 -24.66
CA SER A 120 12.25 1.55 -23.48
C SER A 120 10.99 2.38 -23.69
N VAL A 121 10.04 2.28 -22.75
CA VAL A 121 8.76 3.00 -22.76
C VAL A 121 8.52 3.63 -21.40
N THR A 122 7.87 4.79 -21.40
CA THR A 122 7.39 5.47 -20.19
C THR A 122 5.87 5.49 -20.23
N GLY A 123 5.24 4.98 -19.18
CA GLY A 123 3.81 5.11 -18.99
C GLY A 123 3.49 6.37 -18.23
N VAL A 124 2.48 7.10 -18.68
CA VAL A 124 1.95 8.29 -18.01
C VAL A 124 0.51 7.98 -17.60
N THR A 125 0.23 8.14 -16.31
CA THR A 125 -1.11 7.90 -15.75
C THR A 125 -1.63 9.14 -15.03
N ALA A 126 -2.94 9.26 -14.98
CA ALA A 126 -3.66 10.31 -14.27
C ALA A 126 -4.60 9.64 -13.25
N SER A 127 -4.51 10.06 -11.99
CA SER A 127 -5.30 9.52 -10.89
C SER A 127 -6.20 10.60 -10.32
N ALA A 128 -7.49 10.31 -10.19
CA ALA A 128 -8.48 11.17 -9.56
C ALA A 128 -9.51 10.32 -8.82
N GLU A 129 -9.91 10.75 -7.62
CA GLU A 129 -10.97 10.10 -6.83
C GLU A 129 -10.77 8.58 -6.62
N GLY A 130 -9.52 8.13 -6.50
CA GLY A 130 -9.19 6.72 -6.31
C GLY A 130 -9.23 5.86 -7.57
N LYS A 131 -9.37 6.46 -8.76
CA LYS A 131 -9.26 5.79 -10.06
C LYS A 131 -8.03 6.26 -10.81
N THR A 132 -7.35 5.33 -11.48
CA THR A 132 -6.17 5.62 -12.29
C THR A 132 -6.42 5.30 -13.75
N HIS A 133 -6.17 6.28 -14.63
CA HIS A 133 -6.34 6.18 -16.07
C HIS A 133 -4.98 6.22 -16.78
N LEU A 134 -4.80 5.38 -17.80
CA LEU A 134 -3.66 5.46 -18.69
C LEU A 134 -3.85 6.64 -19.64
N VAL A 135 -2.95 7.62 -19.57
CA VAL A 135 -2.97 8.80 -20.44
C VAL A 135 -2.22 8.50 -21.73
N ASP A 136 -0.96 8.05 -21.59
CA ASP A 136 -0.05 7.87 -22.73
C ASP A 136 1.00 6.76 -22.47
N LEU A 137 1.49 6.14 -23.55
CA LEU A 137 2.63 5.22 -23.58
C LEU A 137 3.73 5.75 -24.52
N ILE A 138 4.71 6.43 -23.94
CA ILE A 138 5.73 7.17 -24.69
C ILE A 138 6.95 6.29 -24.94
N HIS A 139 7.36 6.20 -26.19
CA HIS A 139 8.66 5.63 -26.56
C HIS A 139 9.81 6.52 -26.07
N THR A 140 10.70 5.97 -25.25
CA THR A 140 11.84 6.69 -24.65
C THR A 140 13.21 6.22 -25.11
N ARG A 141 13.27 5.31 -26.09
CA ARG A 141 14.54 4.89 -26.70
C ARG A 141 15.26 6.10 -27.31
N GLY A 142 16.50 6.34 -26.90
CA GLY A 142 17.33 7.44 -27.41
C GLY A 142 16.99 8.82 -26.83
N LYS A 143 15.96 8.95 -25.98
CA LYS A 143 15.70 10.20 -25.27
C LYS A 143 16.70 10.37 -24.11
N LYS A 144 17.17 11.59 -23.92
CA LYS A 144 18.03 11.93 -22.77
C LYS A 144 17.23 11.82 -21.47
N LYS A 145 17.89 11.37 -20.42
CA LYS A 145 17.30 11.18 -19.07
C LYS A 145 17.93 12.10 -18.01
N ASP A 146 18.56 13.19 -18.44
CA ASP A 146 19.01 14.23 -17.52
C ASP A 146 17.81 15.01 -16.94
N GLY A 147 18.04 15.70 -15.82
CA GLY A 147 16.98 16.40 -15.09
C GLY A 147 16.21 17.42 -15.94
N THR A 148 16.90 18.19 -16.79
CA THR A 148 16.27 19.20 -17.65
C THR A 148 15.35 18.56 -18.69
N SER A 149 15.83 17.49 -19.35
CA SER A 149 15.04 16.74 -20.32
C SER A 149 13.80 16.11 -19.67
N MET A 150 13.94 15.57 -18.46
CA MET A 150 12.82 15.01 -17.70
C MET A 150 11.82 16.10 -17.27
N CYS A 151 12.28 17.24 -16.78
CA CYS A 151 11.42 18.38 -16.42
C CYS A 151 10.59 18.87 -17.62
N ASN A 152 11.22 19.01 -18.79
CA ASN A 152 10.53 19.40 -20.02
C ASN A 152 9.48 18.36 -20.44
N ALA A 153 9.79 17.07 -20.33
CA ALA A 153 8.81 16.01 -20.59
C ALA A 153 7.62 16.09 -19.62
N PHE A 154 7.87 16.28 -18.32
CA PHE A 154 6.80 16.40 -17.31
C PHE A 154 5.92 17.63 -17.56
N CYS A 155 6.51 18.77 -17.91
CA CYS A 155 5.77 19.96 -18.32
C CYS A 155 4.85 19.65 -19.50
N GLY A 156 5.39 19.00 -20.55
CA GLY A 156 4.61 18.61 -21.72
C GLY A 156 3.48 17.64 -21.40
N HIS A 157 3.71 16.66 -20.51
CA HIS A 157 2.64 15.75 -20.08
C HIS A 157 1.49 16.50 -19.41
N ILE A 158 1.81 17.45 -18.53
CA ILE A 158 0.81 18.25 -17.81
C ILE A 158 0.06 19.13 -18.81
N ASP A 159 0.76 19.86 -19.68
CA ASP A 159 0.14 20.80 -20.61
C ASP A 159 -0.79 20.09 -21.60
N THR A 160 -0.36 18.96 -22.16
CA THR A 160 -1.21 18.13 -23.03
C THR A 160 -2.42 17.59 -22.27
N PHE A 161 -2.21 17.06 -21.05
CA PHE A 161 -3.31 16.49 -20.27
C PHE A 161 -4.35 17.54 -19.86
N GLU A 162 -3.92 18.68 -19.34
CA GLU A 162 -4.82 19.76 -18.93
C GLU A 162 -5.56 20.35 -20.13
N GLY A 163 -4.88 20.50 -21.28
CA GLY A 163 -5.49 20.97 -22.53
C GLY A 163 -6.53 20.01 -23.11
N ASP A 164 -6.26 18.71 -23.08
CA ASP A 164 -7.14 17.70 -23.69
C ASP A 164 -8.33 17.30 -22.81
N THR A 165 -8.16 17.34 -21.48
CA THR A 165 -9.16 16.80 -20.52
C THR A 165 -9.86 17.87 -19.69
N GLY A 166 -9.27 19.05 -19.53
CA GLY A 166 -9.75 20.05 -18.58
C GLY A 166 -9.61 19.65 -17.11
N GLY A 167 -8.89 18.57 -16.80
CA GLY A 167 -8.52 18.21 -15.44
C GLY A 167 -7.45 19.14 -14.87
N ILE A 168 -7.40 19.28 -13.54
CA ILE A 168 -6.51 20.20 -12.85
C ILE A 168 -5.38 19.40 -12.18
N VAL A 169 -4.18 19.43 -12.73
CA VAL A 169 -3.06 18.65 -12.19
C VAL A 169 -2.52 19.31 -10.91
N VAL A 170 -2.62 18.64 -9.76
CA VAL A 170 -2.16 19.21 -8.48
C VAL A 170 -0.85 18.58 -8.02
N ALA A 171 -0.53 17.37 -8.48
CA ALA A 171 0.65 16.64 -8.09
C ALA A 171 1.26 15.88 -9.27
N TYR A 172 2.58 15.73 -9.27
CA TYR A 172 3.32 14.95 -10.24
C TYR A 172 4.30 13.99 -9.55
N ILE A 173 4.17 12.70 -9.87
CA ILE A 173 4.85 11.61 -9.15
C ILE A 173 5.76 10.83 -10.09
N THR A 174 6.96 10.57 -9.60
CA THR A 174 7.94 9.71 -10.27
C THR A 174 8.65 8.83 -9.25
N ASP A 175 9.37 7.83 -9.75
CA ASP A 175 10.39 7.16 -8.95
C ASP A 175 11.50 8.16 -8.57
N ASN A 176 12.45 7.69 -7.76
CA ASN A 176 13.53 8.54 -7.25
C ASN A 176 14.85 8.25 -7.96
N ASP A 177 14.80 7.84 -9.23
CA ASP A 177 16.01 7.75 -10.03
C ASP A 177 16.60 9.16 -10.25
N GLY A 178 17.91 9.26 -10.47
CA GLY A 178 18.60 10.57 -10.44
C GLY A 178 18.03 11.59 -11.43
N GLY A 179 17.60 11.12 -12.61
CA GLY A 179 16.99 11.95 -13.65
C GLY A 179 15.60 12.44 -13.26
N SER A 180 14.70 11.53 -12.84
CA SER A 180 13.33 11.89 -12.46
C SER A 180 13.28 12.69 -11.16
N GLN A 181 14.17 12.41 -10.21
CA GLN A 181 14.29 13.20 -8.98
C GLN A 181 14.66 14.65 -9.31
N ARG A 182 15.70 14.87 -10.12
CA ARG A 182 16.11 16.21 -10.51
C ARG A 182 15.02 16.91 -11.32
N GLY A 183 14.46 16.23 -12.32
CA GLY A 183 13.40 16.78 -13.16
C GLY A 183 12.14 17.16 -12.37
N ARG A 184 11.77 16.38 -11.34
CA ARG A 184 10.64 16.69 -10.46
C ARG A 184 10.92 17.90 -9.56
N LYS A 185 12.14 18.04 -9.04
CA LYS A 185 12.55 19.24 -8.28
C LYS A 185 12.51 20.49 -9.17
N ASP A 186 13.08 20.41 -10.36
CA ASP A 186 13.07 21.52 -11.33
C ASP A 186 11.64 21.85 -11.79
N LEU A 187 10.74 20.85 -11.90
CA LEU A 187 9.32 21.05 -12.21
C LEU A 187 8.62 21.88 -11.14
N VAL A 188 8.81 21.57 -9.85
CA VAL A 188 8.19 22.33 -8.75
C VAL A 188 8.74 23.76 -8.67
N ILE A 189 10.01 23.98 -9.02
CA ILE A 189 10.57 25.34 -9.13
C ILE A 189 9.85 26.11 -10.25
N LYS A 190 9.64 25.48 -11.41
CA LYS A 190 8.97 26.09 -12.57
C LYS A 190 7.46 26.26 -12.37
N ARG A 191 6.83 25.37 -11.60
CA ARG A 191 5.39 25.31 -11.34
C ARG A 191 5.17 25.13 -9.83
N PRO A 192 5.34 26.19 -9.02
CA PRO A 192 5.33 26.10 -7.55
C PRO A 192 4.00 25.63 -6.95
N TYR A 193 2.90 25.81 -7.69
CA TYR A 193 1.58 25.33 -7.32
C TYR A 193 1.42 23.80 -7.36
N LEU A 194 2.39 23.06 -7.89
CA LEU A 194 2.37 21.60 -7.94
C LEU A 194 3.09 20.96 -6.75
N PHE A 195 2.60 19.79 -6.35
CA PHE A 195 3.32 18.88 -5.46
C PHE A 195 4.21 17.91 -6.24
N GLY A 196 5.53 18.01 -6.05
CA GLY A 196 6.51 17.09 -6.62
C GLY A 196 6.79 15.93 -5.68
N ILE A 197 5.86 14.98 -5.60
CA ILE A 197 5.91 13.90 -4.61
C ILE A 197 6.75 12.74 -5.14
N GLN A 198 7.66 12.23 -4.31
CA GLN A 198 8.37 10.99 -4.60
C GLN A 198 7.45 9.79 -4.38
N CYS A 199 7.52 8.78 -5.24
CA CYS A 199 6.65 7.61 -5.15
C CYS A 199 6.78 6.89 -3.79
N CYS A 200 5.71 6.92 -2.99
CA CYS A 200 5.71 6.32 -1.64
C CYS A 200 5.80 4.78 -1.67
N SER A 201 5.34 4.13 -2.74
CA SER A 201 5.57 2.69 -2.96
C SER A 201 7.05 2.37 -3.08
N HIS A 202 7.78 3.19 -3.83
CA HIS A 202 9.22 3.03 -3.99
C HIS A 202 9.94 3.33 -2.68
N GLN A 203 9.53 4.36 -1.94
CA GLN A 203 10.08 4.65 -0.61
C GLN A 203 9.91 3.47 0.36
N GLY A 204 8.75 2.80 0.38
CA GLY A 204 8.53 1.59 1.18
C GLY A 204 9.52 0.46 0.84
N GLN A 205 9.78 0.23 -0.45
CA GLN A 205 10.78 -0.76 -0.88
C GLN A 205 12.21 -0.35 -0.47
N LEU A 206 12.52 0.95 -0.51
CA LEU A 206 13.83 1.44 -0.11
C LEU A 206 14.06 1.39 1.40
N ILE A 207 13.01 1.52 2.23
CA ILE A 207 13.09 1.31 3.68
C ILE A 207 13.45 -0.15 3.98
N LEU A 208 12.88 -1.10 3.23
CA LEU A 208 13.26 -2.52 3.35
C LEU A 208 14.73 -2.75 2.96
N LEU A 209 15.20 -2.09 1.89
CA LEU A 209 16.61 -2.15 1.52
C LEU A 209 17.52 -1.56 2.61
N ASP A 210 17.09 -0.50 3.29
CA ASP A 210 17.82 0.10 4.39
C ASP A 210 17.92 -0.83 5.60
N TYR A 211 16.87 -1.59 5.91
CA TYR A 211 16.93 -2.62 6.94
C TYR A 211 18.02 -3.65 6.66
N PHE A 212 18.14 -4.15 5.42
CA PHE A 212 19.23 -5.09 5.07
C PHE A 212 20.63 -4.47 5.08
N LYS A 213 20.76 -3.15 4.97
CA LYS A 213 22.05 -2.47 5.13
C LYS A 213 22.46 -2.40 6.60
N GLU A 214 21.49 -2.17 7.48
CA GLU A 214 21.71 -2.07 8.92
C GLU A 214 21.76 -3.45 9.60
N ASN A 215 21.14 -4.46 8.99
CA ASN A 215 21.18 -5.86 9.41
C ASN A 215 21.67 -6.77 8.25
N PRO A 216 22.99 -6.85 7.99
CA PRO A 216 23.54 -7.68 6.92
C PRO A 216 23.25 -9.18 7.07
N GLU A 217 23.20 -9.69 8.30
CA GLU A 217 22.92 -11.11 8.58
C GLU A 217 21.55 -11.52 8.02
N ALA A 218 20.55 -10.64 8.11
CA ALA A 218 19.23 -10.89 7.55
C ALA A 218 19.19 -11.05 6.01
N LYS A 219 20.20 -10.52 5.30
CA LYS A 219 20.29 -10.62 3.85
C LYS A 219 20.82 -11.98 3.39
N GLU A 220 21.70 -12.60 4.16
CA GLU A 220 22.39 -13.84 3.76
C GLU A 220 21.53 -15.10 3.95
N GLU A 221 20.64 -15.10 4.96
CA GLU A 221 19.86 -16.29 5.33
C GLU A 221 18.72 -16.67 4.38
N THR A 222 18.40 -15.82 3.40
CA THR A 222 17.03 -15.72 2.90
C THR A 222 16.80 -16.21 1.47
N ALA A 223 17.85 -16.56 0.72
CA ALA A 223 17.72 -16.90 -0.71
C ALA A 223 18.29 -18.28 -1.12
N GLY A 224 19.22 -18.86 -0.34
CA GLY A 224 19.96 -20.06 -0.76
C GLY A 224 19.11 -21.34 -0.82
N ALA A 225 18.35 -21.61 0.24
CA ALA A 225 17.67 -22.89 0.44
C ALA A 225 16.53 -23.16 -0.56
N ILE A 226 15.61 -22.21 -0.73
CA ILE A 226 14.52 -22.34 -1.73
C ILE A 226 15.06 -22.32 -3.15
N GLY A 227 16.11 -21.53 -3.40
CA GLY A 227 16.81 -21.57 -4.68
C GLY A 227 17.37 -22.97 -4.98
N TRP A 228 17.90 -23.67 -3.98
CA TRP A 228 18.42 -25.02 -4.13
C TRP A 228 17.31 -26.04 -4.41
N ILE A 229 16.19 -26.02 -3.66
CA ILE A 229 15.03 -26.89 -3.92
C ILE A 229 14.52 -26.70 -5.35
N ASN A 230 14.31 -25.44 -5.76
CA ASN A 230 13.75 -25.13 -7.08
C ASN A 230 14.68 -25.45 -8.26
N ARG A 231 15.99 -25.68 -8.02
CA ARG A 231 16.94 -26.09 -9.06
C ARG A 231 17.04 -27.60 -9.24
N HIS A 232 16.58 -28.40 -8.27
CA HIS A 232 16.73 -29.85 -8.26
C HIS A 232 15.37 -30.52 -8.25
N GLU A 233 14.84 -30.87 -9.43
CA GLU A 233 13.49 -31.43 -9.58
C GLU A 233 13.28 -32.73 -8.78
N ALA A 234 14.20 -33.69 -8.87
CA ALA A 234 14.12 -34.94 -8.12
C ALA A 234 14.21 -34.75 -6.60
N VAL A 235 14.99 -33.77 -6.13
CA VAL A 235 15.05 -33.42 -4.70
C VAL A 235 13.73 -32.78 -4.25
N ARG A 236 13.17 -31.91 -5.10
CA ARG A 236 11.91 -31.25 -4.85
C ARG A 236 10.77 -32.26 -4.73
N ASP A 237 10.75 -33.31 -5.55
CA ASP A 237 9.73 -34.37 -5.47
C ASP A 237 9.69 -35.01 -4.07
N VAL A 238 10.85 -35.28 -3.45
CA VAL A 238 10.93 -35.81 -2.07
C VAL A 238 10.28 -34.87 -1.06
N PHE A 239 10.51 -33.56 -1.21
CA PHE A 239 9.87 -32.56 -0.33
C PHE A 239 8.37 -32.39 -0.61
N ASP A 240 7.95 -32.42 -1.88
CA ASP A 240 6.54 -32.32 -2.29
C ASP A 240 5.74 -33.55 -1.81
N GLU A 241 6.32 -34.75 -1.86
CA GLU A 241 5.75 -35.98 -1.30
C GLU A 241 5.59 -35.90 0.22
N THR A 242 6.62 -35.45 0.93
CA THR A 242 6.57 -35.29 2.39
C THR A 242 5.49 -34.29 2.79
N GLN A 243 5.30 -33.24 2.01
CA GLN A 243 4.24 -32.25 2.23
C GLN A 243 2.84 -32.87 2.09
N GLN A 244 2.63 -33.70 1.07
CA GLN A 244 1.35 -34.39 0.83
C GLN A 244 1.06 -35.44 1.92
N GLN A 245 2.09 -36.15 2.38
CA GLN A 245 1.97 -37.12 3.47
C GLN A 245 1.53 -36.44 4.77
N LEU A 246 2.16 -35.32 5.15
CA LEU A 246 1.81 -34.57 6.36
C LEU A 246 0.48 -33.80 6.25
N GLY A 247 0.04 -33.50 5.02
CA GLY A 247 -1.27 -32.90 4.75
C GLY A 247 -2.45 -33.86 4.88
N SER A 248 -2.18 -35.18 4.95
CA SER A 248 -3.18 -36.24 5.08
C SER A 248 -3.54 -36.44 6.56
N ARG A 249 -4.80 -36.15 6.94
CA ARG A 249 -5.24 -36.24 8.34
C ARG A 249 -5.57 -37.67 8.80
N GLN A 250 -5.60 -38.66 7.89
CA GLN A 250 -5.85 -40.07 8.23
C GLN A 250 -5.03 -41.05 7.37
N PRO A 251 -4.57 -42.19 7.93
CA PRO A 251 -3.91 -43.25 7.16
C PRO A 251 -4.88 -43.84 6.12
N GLY A 252 -4.54 -43.74 4.83
CA GLY A 252 -5.31 -44.33 3.73
C GLY A 252 -6.18 -43.35 2.92
N GLU A 253 -6.31 -42.09 3.35
CA GLU A 253 -6.97 -41.06 2.55
C GLU A 253 -5.95 -40.39 1.62
N LYS A 254 -6.16 -40.43 0.30
CA LYS A 254 -5.32 -39.66 -0.63
C LYS A 254 -5.46 -38.19 -0.25
N SER A 255 -4.36 -37.56 0.17
CA SER A 255 -4.29 -36.10 0.35
C SER A 255 -4.86 -35.44 -0.91
N SER A 256 -6.05 -34.85 -0.80
CA SER A 256 -6.65 -34.06 -1.88
C SER A 256 -6.02 -32.68 -2.00
N LYS A 257 -5.08 -32.34 -1.10
CA LYS A 257 -4.38 -31.06 -1.10
C LYS A 257 -3.12 -31.15 -1.95
N PRO A 258 -3.00 -30.35 -3.02
CA PRO A 258 -1.77 -30.28 -3.80
C PRO A 258 -0.65 -29.69 -2.95
N ALA A 259 0.59 -30.13 -3.19
CA ALA A 259 1.77 -29.53 -2.58
C ALA A 259 1.84 -28.03 -2.93
N LEU A 260 2.02 -27.21 -1.90
CA LEU A 260 2.26 -25.79 -2.00
C LEU A 260 3.60 -25.53 -2.67
N THR A 261 3.60 -24.59 -3.61
CA THR A 261 4.80 -24.19 -4.36
C THR A 261 5.83 -23.49 -3.46
N TYR A 262 7.11 -23.80 -3.66
CA TYR A 262 8.24 -23.05 -3.08
C TYR A 262 8.43 -21.71 -3.78
N LEU A 263 7.98 -20.64 -3.13
CA LEU A 263 8.00 -19.29 -3.72
C LEU A 263 9.40 -18.70 -3.65
N SER A 264 10.01 -18.42 -4.82
CA SER A 264 11.26 -17.66 -4.89
C SER A 264 10.99 -16.16 -4.82
N ALA A 265 11.79 -15.47 -4.01
CA ALA A 265 11.75 -14.02 -3.94
C ALA A 265 12.35 -13.39 -5.21
N ASN A 266 11.80 -12.24 -5.62
CA ASN A 266 12.34 -11.42 -6.70
C ASN A 266 13.24 -10.33 -6.11
N LEU A 267 14.52 -10.34 -6.51
CA LEU A 267 15.55 -9.38 -6.09
C LEU A 267 15.20 -7.90 -6.37
N THR A 268 14.29 -7.64 -7.30
CA THR A 268 13.86 -6.29 -7.69
C THR A 268 12.56 -5.86 -7.03
N ARG A 269 11.84 -6.76 -6.34
CA ARG A 269 10.58 -6.47 -5.64
C ARG A 269 10.61 -7.06 -4.23
N TRP A 270 11.19 -6.31 -3.31
CA TRP A 270 11.54 -6.80 -1.98
C TRP A 270 10.37 -7.31 -1.12
N THR A 271 9.14 -6.86 -1.36
CA THR A 271 7.94 -7.40 -0.68
C THR A 271 7.66 -8.88 -1.01
N THR A 272 8.25 -9.40 -2.09
CA THR A 272 8.18 -10.84 -2.42
C THR A 272 9.04 -11.71 -1.51
N HIS A 273 10.03 -11.13 -0.82
CA HIS A 273 10.83 -11.84 0.17
C HIS A 273 9.96 -12.24 1.37
N THR A 274 9.15 -11.33 1.88
CA THR A 274 8.19 -11.60 2.97
C THR A 274 7.24 -12.73 2.61
N VAL A 275 6.70 -12.73 1.38
CA VAL A 275 5.82 -13.82 0.89
C VAL A 275 6.58 -15.14 0.79
N SER A 276 7.83 -15.12 0.33
CA SER A 276 8.70 -16.29 0.26
C SER A 276 8.98 -16.86 1.66
N TRP A 277 9.30 -16.02 2.64
CA TRP A 277 9.60 -16.44 4.01
C TRP A 277 8.37 -16.95 4.74
N ASN A 278 7.23 -16.28 4.60
CA ASN A 278 5.98 -16.75 5.17
C ASN A 278 5.62 -18.14 4.61
N ARG A 279 5.85 -18.36 3.31
CA ARG A 279 5.71 -19.70 2.71
C ARG A 279 6.73 -20.70 3.27
N GLN A 280 7.98 -20.30 3.47
CA GLN A 280 9.00 -21.18 4.07
C GLN A 280 8.63 -21.57 5.51
N LEU A 281 8.16 -20.62 6.32
CA LEU A 281 7.71 -20.84 7.69
C LEU A 281 6.46 -21.72 7.74
N GLU A 282 5.51 -21.54 6.82
CA GLU A 282 4.35 -22.43 6.63
C GLU A 282 4.79 -23.87 6.32
N LEU A 283 5.87 -24.03 5.55
CA LEU A 283 6.44 -25.32 5.16
C LEU A 283 7.49 -25.85 6.13
N LYS A 284 7.74 -25.19 7.27
CA LYS A 284 8.78 -25.57 8.25
C LYS A 284 8.69 -27.04 8.65
N THR A 285 7.50 -27.50 9.04
CA THR A 285 7.28 -28.88 9.50
C THR A 285 7.59 -29.88 8.39
N SER A 286 7.13 -29.64 7.16
CA SER A 286 7.39 -30.52 6.02
C SER A 286 8.87 -30.53 5.62
N LEU A 287 9.53 -29.36 5.61
CA LEU A 287 10.93 -29.23 5.24
C LEU A 287 11.84 -29.92 6.27
N ARG A 288 11.56 -29.76 7.57
CA ARG A 288 12.27 -30.47 8.64
C ARG A 288 12.07 -31.98 8.57
N ASN A 289 10.83 -32.43 8.45
CA ASN A 289 10.55 -33.86 8.40
C ASN A 289 11.23 -34.53 7.21
N ALA A 290 11.28 -33.87 6.05
CA ALA A 290 12.00 -34.39 4.90
C ALA A 290 13.52 -34.42 5.12
N ALA A 291 14.08 -33.34 5.65
CA ALA A 291 15.52 -33.26 5.92
C ALA A 291 16.00 -34.31 6.93
N ILE A 292 15.18 -34.66 7.92
CA ILE A 292 15.52 -35.64 8.97
C ILE A 292 15.27 -37.08 8.49
N ASN A 293 14.07 -37.36 7.95
CA ASN A 293 13.65 -38.75 7.69
C ASN A 293 14.09 -39.25 6.31
N TRP A 294 14.27 -38.35 5.34
CA TRP A 294 14.54 -38.68 3.94
C TRP A 294 15.89 -38.15 3.45
N GLN A 295 16.84 -37.90 4.36
CA GLN A 295 18.16 -37.35 4.01
C GLN A 295 18.89 -38.18 2.95
N GLN A 296 18.85 -39.52 3.07
CA GLN A 296 19.51 -40.41 2.13
C GLN A 296 18.88 -40.35 0.73
N ASP A 297 17.55 -40.21 0.65
CA ASP A 297 16.82 -40.08 -0.61
C ASP A 297 17.07 -38.73 -1.25
N ILE A 298 17.15 -37.65 -0.46
CA ILE A 298 17.54 -36.31 -0.92
C ILE A 298 18.94 -36.32 -1.53
N VAL A 299 19.92 -36.93 -0.84
CA VAL A 299 21.30 -37.06 -1.34
C VAL A 299 21.32 -37.87 -2.63
N SER A 300 20.62 -39.01 -2.66
CA SER A 300 20.54 -39.88 -3.83
C SER A 300 19.88 -39.17 -5.03
N ALA A 301 18.81 -38.40 -4.77
CA ALA A 301 18.11 -37.61 -5.78
C ALA A 301 18.98 -36.48 -6.34
N GLN A 302 19.79 -35.82 -5.52
CA GLN A 302 20.72 -34.77 -5.99
C GLN A 302 21.89 -35.37 -6.80
N VAL A 303 22.48 -36.48 -6.35
CA VAL A 303 23.61 -37.14 -7.03
C VAL A 303 23.17 -37.76 -8.36
N GLY A 304 21.98 -38.38 -8.37
CA GLY A 304 21.40 -39.03 -9.53
C GLY A 304 22.35 -40.03 -10.20
N ALA A 305 22.56 -39.89 -11.50
CA ALA A 305 23.40 -40.77 -12.30
C ALA A 305 24.87 -40.32 -12.43
N GLU A 306 25.32 -39.29 -11.68
CA GLU A 306 26.70 -38.80 -11.78
C GLU A 306 27.71 -39.83 -11.24
N LYS A 307 28.78 -40.06 -12.00
CA LYS A 307 29.81 -41.08 -11.70
C LYS A 307 31.15 -40.47 -11.34
N ASN A 308 31.35 -39.18 -11.59
CA ASN A 308 32.58 -38.49 -11.24
C ASN A 308 32.69 -38.31 -9.73
N LYS A 309 33.62 -39.03 -9.09
CA LYS A 309 33.84 -39.03 -7.63
C LYS A 309 33.93 -37.63 -7.01
N LYS A 310 34.61 -36.67 -7.66
CA LYS A 310 34.74 -35.31 -7.13
C LYS A 310 33.42 -34.56 -7.14
N LYS A 311 32.62 -34.72 -8.20
CA LYS A 311 31.29 -34.10 -8.31
C LYS A 311 30.27 -34.73 -7.39
N VAL A 312 30.28 -36.06 -7.27
CA VAL A 312 29.45 -36.80 -6.32
C VAL A 312 29.71 -36.29 -4.90
N ALA A 313 30.97 -36.22 -4.47
CA ALA A 313 31.32 -35.70 -3.15
C ALA A 313 30.87 -34.25 -2.94
N ALA A 314 30.99 -33.39 -3.95
CA ALA A 314 30.53 -32.00 -3.88
C ALA A 314 29.00 -31.89 -3.75
N MET A 315 28.25 -32.67 -4.53
CA MET A 315 26.77 -32.68 -4.49
C MET A 315 26.24 -33.28 -3.20
N THR A 316 26.85 -34.37 -2.71
CA THR A 316 26.53 -34.94 -1.39
C THR A 316 26.78 -33.92 -0.27
N LYS A 317 27.91 -33.20 -0.32
CA LYS A 317 28.21 -32.15 0.66
C LYS A 317 27.20 -31.00 0.59
N GLU A 318 26.77 -30.59 -0.60
CA GLU A 318 25.75 -29.57 -0.76
C GLU A 318 24.37 -30.02 -0.24
N ALA A 319 23.93 -31.25 -0.58
CA ALA A 319 22.67 -31.82 -0.09
C ALA A 319 22.63 -31.88 1.44
N ASN A 320 23.70 -32.40 2.06
CA ASN A 320 23.81 -32.50 3.51
C ASN A 320 23.80 -31.12 4.17
N LYS A 321 24.52 -30.14 3.60
CA LYS A 321 24.50 -28.76 4.10
C LYS A 321 23.08 -28.21 4.19
N TYR A 322 22.22 -28.44 3.20
CA TYR A 322 20.83 -27.96 3.24
C TYR A 322 19.94 -28.80 4.15
N CYS A 323 20.16 -30.11 4.27
CA CYS A 323 19.44 -30.93 5.25
C CYS A 323 19.77 -30.48 6.69
N GLU A 324 21.04 -30.25 7.00
CA GLU A 324 21.50 -29.69 8.27
C GLU A 324 20.91 -28.30 8.55
N LEU A 325 20.87 -27.43 7.53
CA LEU A 325 20.23 -26.11 7.63
C LEU A 325 18.74 -26.22 7.97
N PHE A 326 18.02 -27.15 7.33
CA PHE A 326 16.60 -27.34 7.62
C PHE A 326 16.38 -27.96 8.99
N ASP A 327 17.25 -28.83 9.48
CA ASP A 327 17.13 -29.36 10.83
C ASP A 327 17.46 -28.30 11.91
N ASP A 328 18.37 -27.36 11.64
CA ASP A 328 18.80 -26.30 12.58
C ASP A 328 17.61 -25.50 13.15
N PRO A 329 17.30 -25.63 14.46
CA PRO A 329 16.26 -24.85 15.09
C PRO A 329 16.54 -23.34 15.09
N GLN A 330 17.81 -22.94 15.11
CA GLN A 330 18.18 -21.53 15.12
C GLN A 330 17.92 -20.86 13.76
N TYR A 331 18.17 -21.55 12.65
CA TYR A 331 17.81 -21.08 11.32
C TYR A 331 16.34 -20.64 11.26
N TRP A 332 15.43 -21.49 11.75
CA TRP A 332 14.00 -21.16 11.77
C TRP A 332 13.67 -20.00 12.72
N LYS A 333 14.35 -19.91 13.87
CA LYS A 333 14.15 -18.80 14.81
C LYS A 333 14.60 -17.47 14.19
N ARG A 334 15.75 -17.45 13.50
CA ARG A 334 16.26 -16.27 12.81
C ARG A 334 15.38 -15.89 11.62
N LEU A 335 14.95 -16.85 10.80
CA LEU A 335 14.01 -16.61 9.70
C LEU A 335 12.68 -16.01 10.19
N GLN A 336 12.12 -16.53 11.28
CA GLN A 336 10.91 -15.96 11.90
C GLN A 336 11.16 -14.53 12.36
N THR A 337 12.28 -14.28 13.04
CA THR A 337 12.65 -12.93 13.54
C THR A 337 12.77 -11.93 12.38
N ILE A 338 13.39 -12.32 11.27
CA ILE A 338 13.52 -11.47 10.08
C ILE A 338 12.15 -11.21 9.44
N ALA A 339 11.31 -12.23 9.31
CA ALA A 339 9.96 -12.08 8.78
C ALA A 339 9.14 -11.11 9.63
N ASP A 340 9.25 -11.21 10.97
CA ASP A 340 8.55 -10.37 11.93
C ASP A 340 8.94 -8.88 11.81
N TYR A 341 10.23 -8.56 11.68
CA TYR A 341 10.71 -7.18 11.53
C TYR A 341 10.40 -6.57 10.15
N VAL A 342 10.33 -7.40 9.10
CA VAL A 342 10.08 -6.94 7.72
C VAL A 342 8.58 -6.83 7.40
N GLU A 343 7.74 -7.58 8.10
CA GLU A 343 6.29 -7.58 7.91
C GLU A 343 5.68 -6.16 7.99
N PRO A 344 6.01 -5.33 8.99
CA PRO A 344 5.55 -3.94 9.04
C PRO A 344 5.88 -3.09 7.81
N ILE A 345 7.14 -3.17 7.35
CA ILE A 345 7.57 -2.43 6.15
C ILE A 345 6.79 -2.92 4.92
N THR A 346 6.56 -4.22 4.82
CA THR A 346 5.82 -4.85 3.72
C THR A 346 4.35 -4.43 3.74
N PHE A 347 3.75 -4.34 4.93
CA PHE A 347 2.38 -3.90 5.12
C PHE A 347 2.16 -2.48 4.58
N ILE A 348 2.98 -1.53 5.01
CA ILE A 348 2.90 -0.14 4.53
C ILE A 348 3.26 -0.03 3.06
N THR A 349 4.22 -0.82 2.57
CA THR A 349 4.52 -0.87 1.13
C THR A 349 3.30 -1.32 0.32
N ASN A 350 2.52 -2.28 0.83
CA ASN A 350 1.29 -2.72 0.17
C ASN A 350 0.19 -1.64 0.21
N ILE A 351 0.05 -0.92 1.33
CA ILE A 351 -0.84 0.26 1.41
C ILE A 351 -0.41 1.30 0.38
N ASN A 352 0.89 1.59 0.30
CA ASN A 352 1.44 2.62 -0.57
C ASN A 352 1.24 2.32 -2.05
N GLN A 353 1.00 1.06 -2.45
CA GLN A 353 0.73 0.64 -3.82
C GLN A 353 -0.75 0.79 -4.24
N GLY A 354 -1.64 1.19 -3.33
CA GLY A 354 -3.06 1.36 -3.60
C GLY A 354 -3.36 2.53 -4.55
N ASP A 355 -4.42 2.43 -5.34
CA ASP A 355 -4.92 3.57 -6.13
C ASP A 355 -5.55 4.68 -5.26
N THR A 356 -5.76 4.40 -3.97
CA THR A 356 -6.40 5.30 -3.00
C THR A 356 -5.44 5.72 -1.88
N THR A 357 -4.13 5.49 -2.03
CA THR A 357 -3.14 5.83 -0.98
C THR A 357 -3.06 7.34 -0.81
N ARG A 358 -3.37 7.81 0.39
CA ARG A 358 -3.36 9.22 0.75
C ARG A 358 -2.14 9.60 1.60
N GLY A 359 -1.86 10.90 1.69
CA GLY A 359 -0.77 11.45 2.51
C GLY A 359 -0.87 11.09 3.99
N ASP A 360 -2.07 11.15 4.59
CA ASP A 360 -2.32 10.80 6.00
C ASP A 360 -1.93 9.35 6.33
N GLN A 361 -2.28 8.42 5.43
CA GLN A 361 -1.96 7.00 5.60
C GLN A 361 -0.44 6.76 5.52
N VAL A 362 0.26 7.47 4.64
CA VAL A 362 1.71 7.32 4.48
C VAL A 362 2.47 7.82 5.71
N ILE A 363 2.10 8.98 6.26
CA ILE A 363 2.80 9.51 7.43
C ILE A 363 2.53 8.66 8.68
N LEU A 364 1.32 8.14 8.86
CA LEU A 364 1.01 7.19 9.94
C LEU A 364 1.78 5.89 9.79
N GLY A 365 1.87 5.35 8.57
CA GLY A 365 2.70 4.18 8.29
C GLY A 365 4.18 4.44 8.60
N LEU A 366 4.70 5.58 8.16
CA LEU A 366 6.09 5.96 8.42
C LEU A 366 6.37 6.12 9.92
N ALA A 367 5.45 6.74 10.67
CA ALA A 367 5.52 6.86 12.13
C ALA A 367 5.47 5.48 12.82
N GLY A 368 4.58 4.58 12.39
CA GLY A 368 4.51 3.21 12.91
C GLY A 368 5.81 2.43 12.71
N VAL A 369 6.41 2.52 11.51
CA VAL A 369 7.71 1.90 11.22
C VAL A 369 8.83 2.52 12.05
N TYR A 370 8.82 3.84 12.22
CA TYR A 370 9.76 4.53 13.09
C TYR A 370 9.69 4.01 14.53
N LEU A 371 8.49 3.92 15.11
CA LEU A 371 8.28 3.41 16.46
C LEU A 371 8.63 1.92 16.59
N HIS A 372 8.38 1.13 15.55
CA HIS A 372 8.73 -0.28 15.50
C HIS A 372 10.26 -0.48 15.56
N PHE A 373 11.02 0.25 14.74
CA PHE A 373 12.48 0.11 14.71
C PHE A 373 13.21 0.85 15.84
N SER A 374 12.65 1.91 16.40
CA SER A 374 13.25 2.56 17.58
C SER A 374 13.28 1.65 18.80
N ARG A 375 12.38 0.65 18.85
CA ARG A 375 12.30 -0.40 19.89
C ARG A 375 12.97 -1.71 19.49
N HIS A 376 13.76 -1.72 18.42
CA HIS A 376 14.41 -2.93 17.92
C HIS A 376 15.40 -3.48 18.96
N ALA A 377 15.40 -4.80 19.16
CA ALA A 377 16.18 -5.46 20.22
C ALA A 377 17.71 -5.24 20.07
N ASN A 378 18.20 -5.13 18.83
CA ASN A 378 19.58 -4.75 18.54
C ASN A 378 19.71 -3.21 18.44
N PRO A 379 20.44 -2.53 19.37
CA PRO A 379 20.58 -1.08 19.39
C PRO A 379 21.27 -0.48 18.15
N ARG A 380 22.20 -1.22 17.53
CA ARG A 380 22.88 -0.77 16.29
C ARG A 380 21.90 -0.68 15.14
N VAL A 381 21.04 -1.70 14.98
CA VAL A 381 19.98 -1.70 13.96
C VAL A 381 18.95 -0.61 14.27
N ALA A 382 18.57 -0.43 15.54
CA ALA A 382 17.65 0.63 15.96
C ALA A 382 18.18 2.02 15.56
N ALA A 383 19.41 2.36 15.96
CA ALA A 383 20.03 3.65 15.65
C ALA A 383 20.20 3.86 14.14
N GLY A 384 20.67 2.83 13.42
CA GLY A 384 20.84 2.87 11.97
C GLY A 384 19.52 3.09 11.23
N MET A 385 18.47 2.37 11.60
CA MET A 385 17.14 2.51 11.00
C MET A 385 16.49 3.85 11.30
N VAL A 386 16.54 4.31 12.56
CA VAL A 386 16.04 5.64 12.96
C VAL A 386 16.71 6.73 12.12
N LYS A 387 18.05 6.72 12.02
CA LYS A 387 18.80 7.69 11.21
C LYS A 387 18.36 7.71 9.74
N ARG A 388 18.13 6.54 9.15
CA ARG A 388 17.71 6.42 7.74
C ARG A 388 16.26 6.85 7.52
N LEU A 389 15.36 6.51 8.43
CA LEU A 389 13.96 6.92 8.37
C LEU A 389 13.83 8.44 8.50
N GLU A 390 14.56 9.07 9.42
CA GLU A 390 14.62 10.53 9.55
C GLU A 390 15.20 11.20 8.30
N LYS A 391 16.28 10.63 7.73
CA LYS A 391 16.84 11.12 6.47
C LYS A 391 15.80 11.07 5.34
N ARG A 392 15.03 9.99 5.25
CA ARG A 392 13.95 9.88 4.25
C ARG A 392 12.87 10.91 4.51
N TRP A 393 12.43 11.07 5.75
CA TRP A 393 11.41 12.04 6.13
C TRP A 393 11.82 13.49 5.85
N ALA A 394 13.11 13.83 6.01
CA ALA A 394 13.64 15.14 5.65
C ALA A 394 13.49 15.46 4.14
N ASP A 395 13.51 14.44 3.28
CA ASP A 395 13.32 14.60 1.83
C ASP A 395 11.83 14.72 1.42
N PHE A 396 10.88 14.46 2.33
CA PHE A 396 9.44 14.59 2.04
C PHE A 396 8.99 16.06 2.11
N ASP A 397 7.92 16.38 1.38
CA ASP A 397 7.19 17.65 1.52
C ASP A 397 6.37 17.61 2.82
N GLN A 398 7.05 17.77 3.97
CA GLN A 398 6.46 17.58 5.30
C GLN A 398 5.16 18.38 5.51
N PRO A 399 5.04 19.65 5.08
CA PRO A 399 3.78 20.39 5.17
C PRO A 399 2.60 19.64 4.56
N PHE A 400 2.76 19.07 3.36
CA PHE A 400 1.69 18.31 2.71
C PHE A 400 1.24 17.10 3.56
N PHE A 401 2.19 16.28 4.04
CA PHE A 401 1.86 15.06 4.79
C PHE A 401 1.26 15.37 6.18
N VAL A 402 1.78 16.39 6.87
CA VAL A 402 1.26 16.81 8.18
C VAL A 402 -0.14 17.41 8.04
N ILE A 403 -0.36 18.29 7.06
CA ILE A 403 -1.69 18.87 6.83
C ILE A 403 -2.68 17.81 6.35
N ALA A 404 -2.26 16.83 5.53
CA ALA A 404 -3.12 15.70 5.17
C ALA A 404 -3.60 14.92 6.40
N LEU A 405 -2.72 14.65 7.38
CA LEU A 405 -3.09 13.99 8.62
C LEU A 405 -4.05 14.84 9.47
N VAL A 406 -3.79 16.14 9.58
CA VAL A 406 -4.64 17.07 10.33
C VAL A 406 -6.04 17.17 9.71
N LEU A 407 -6.11 17.22 8.38
CA LEU A 407 -7.37 17.26 7.63
C LEU A 407 -8.08 15.91 7.62
N ASN A 408 -7.50 14.83 8.14
CA ASN A 408 -8.27 13.62 8.39
C ASN A 408 -9.13 13.81 9.65
N PRO A 409 -10.47 13.91 9.53
CA PRO A 409 -11.35 14.21 10.65
C PRO A 409 -11.40 13.08 11.70
N TYR A 410 -10.95 11.88 11.35
CA TYR A 410 -10.85 10.76 12.28
C TYR A 410 -9.60 10.82 13.17
N GLU A 411 -8.57 11.54 12.74
CA GLU A 411 -7.23 11.53 13.36
C GLU A 411 -6.86 12.90 13.94
N LYS A 412 -7.03 13.97 13.15
CA LYS A 412 -6.77 15.37 13.52
C LYS A 412 -5.41 15.57 14.21
N LEU A 413 -5.44 16.07 15.44
CA LEU A 413 -4.26 16.31 16.27
C LEU A 413 -3.93 15.14 17.19
N SER A 414 -4.77 14.12 17.27
CA SER A 414 -4.69 13.06 18.29
C SER A 414 -3.44 12.20 18.20
N ARG A 415 -2.73 12.20 17.06
CA ARG A 415 -1.54 11.38 16.82
C ARG A 415 -0.23 12.12 17.12
N PHE A 416 -0.24 13.45 17.29
CA PHE A 416 0.99 14.20 17.56
C PHE A 416 1.36 14.16 19.04
N GLY A 417 2.66 14.04 19.34
CA GLY A 417 3.18 14.06 20.70
C GLY A 417 3.27 15.46 21.31
N ASP A 418 3.35 15.59 22.64
CA ASP A 418 3.57 16.90 23.30
C ASP A 418 4.84 17.60 22.78
N ALA A 419 5.88 16.82 22.48
CA ALA A 419 7.15 17.35 21.97
C ALA A 419 7.02 17.94 20.56
N ALA A 420 5.96 17.58 19.82
CA ALA A 420 5.70 18.10 18.48
C ALA A 420 5.51 19.63 18.51
N GLY A 421 5.08 20.17 19.65
CA GLY A 421 4.85 21.60 19.82
C GLY A 421 3.82 22.13 18.84
N VAL A 422 2.81 21.32 18.49
CA VAL A 422 1.74 21.68 17.56
C VAL A 422 0.89 22.77 18.20
N GLN A 423 1.26 24.01 17.93
CA GLN A 423 0.47 25.18 18.28
C GLN A 423 -0.51 25.48 17.15
N ILE A 424 -1.77 25.77 17.49
CA ILE A 424 -2.86 26.02 16.52
C ILE A 424 -2.44 27.07 15.48
N PHE A 425 -1.84 28.19 15.91
CA PHE A 425 -1.39 29.26 15.02
C PHE A 425 -0.19 28.89 14.13
N ALA A 426 0.71 28.04 14.63
CA ALA A 426 1.84 27.56 13.85
C ALA A 426 1.36 26.60 12.76
N LEU A 427 0.40 25.73 13.08
CA LEU A 427 -0.23 24.83 12.13
C LEU A 427 -1.09 25.58 11.10
N HIS A 428 -1.82 26.62 11.54
CA HIS A 428 -2.54 27.53 10.67
C HIS A 428 -1.63 28.23 9.66
N SER A 429 -0.46 28.70 10.10
CA SER A 429 0.54 29.29 9.20
C SER A 429 0.97 28.31 8.11
N VAL A 430 1.29 27.06 8.49
CA VAL A 430 1.67 26.00 7.55
C VAL A 430 0.52 25.67 6.59
N PHE A 431 -0.71 25.58 7.09
CA PHE A 431 -1.90 25.35 6.29
C PHE A 431 -2.10 26.46 5.26
N MET A 432 -2.01 27.73 5.67
CA MET A 432 -2.19 28.88 4.78
C MET A 432 -1.08 28.98 3.73
N GLU A 433 0.17 28.64 4.08
CA GLU A 433 1.26 28.52 3.11
C GLU A 433 0.95 27.46 2.04
N LEU A 434 0.44 26.30 2.45
CA LEU A 434 0.04 25.22 1.55
C LEU A 434 -1.14 25.61 0.65
N TYR A 435 -2.15 26.25 1.22
CA TYR A 435 -3.31 26.77 0.50
C TYR A 435 -2.89 27.78 -0.57
N ARG A 436 -2.10 28.79 -0.18
CA ARG A 436 -1.56 29.80 -1.11
C ARG A 436 -0.70 29.19 -2.19
N ARG A 437 0.10 28.17 -1.86
CA ARG A 437 0.90 27.45 -2.85
C ARG A 437 0.00 26.88 -3.95
N VAL A 438 -1.02 26.10 -3.61
CA VAL A 438 -1.93 25.52 -4.61
C VAL A 438 -2.64 26.60 -5.44
N HIS A 439 -3.08 27.68 -4.80
CA HIS A 439 -3.78 28.78 -5.47
C HIS A 439 -2.87 29.84 -6.14
N SER A 440 -1.55 29.65 -6.09
CA SER A 440 -0.56 30.42 -6.85
C SER A 440 -0.52 30.06 -8.34
N ARG A 441 -1.32 29.06 -8.74
CA ARG A 441 -1.50 28.66 -10.14
C ARG A 441 -1.82 29.90 -11.02
N PRO A 442 -1.12 30.08 -12.14
CA PRO A 442 -1.43 31.15 -13.09
C PRO A 442 -2.87 31.06 -13.58
N ILE A 443 -3.53 32.21 -13.67
CA ILE A 443 -4.88 32.29 -14.24
C ILE A 443 -4.76 32.05 -15.75
N PRO A 444 -5.61 31.20 -16.37
CA PRO A 444 -5.54 30.93 -17.80
C PRO A 444 -5.59 32.21 -18.64
N GLU A 445 -4.70 32.32 -19.63
CA GLU A 445 -4.66 33.48 -20.54
C GLU A 445 -5.88 33.59 -21.45
N THR A 446 -6.67 32.52 -21.53
CA THR A 446 -7.94 32.46 -22.29
C THR A 446 -9.07 33.27 -21.65
N LEU A 447 -8.96 33.63 -20.37
CA LEU A 447 -9.93 34.49 -19.70
C LEU A 447 -9.73 35.96 -20.08
N SER A 448 -10.81 36.71 -20.25
CA SER A 448 -10.79 38.15 -20.51
C SER A 448 -10.17 38.92 -19.33
N GLU A 449 -9.69 40.15 -19.58
CA GLU A 449 -9.14 41.01 -18.52
C GLU A 449 -10.16 41.26 -17.40
N ALA A 450 -11.43 41.49 -17.76
CA ALA A 450 -12.52 41.66 -16.80
C ALA A 450 -12.75 40.42 -15.91
N GLU A 451 -12.64 39.20 -16.45
CA GLU A 451 -12.74 37.96 -15.67
C GLU A 451 -11.55 37.79 -14.71
N ARG A 452 -10.34 38.19 -15.14
CA ARG A 452 -9.15 38.16 -14.27
C ARG A 452 -9.26 39.16 -13.12
N ASP A 453 -9.76 40.36 -13.40
CA ASP A 453 -9.95 41.42 -12.40
C ASP A 453 -11.02 41.06 -11.35
N LEU A 454 -12.00 40.22 -11.72
CA LEU A 454 -12.99 39.66 -10.78
C LEU A 454 -12.40 38.58 -9.86
N ILE A 455 -11.42 37.81 -10.33
CA ILE A 455 -10.83 36.68 -9.57
C ILE A 455 -9.92 37.18 -8.43
N LEU A 456 -9.19 38.27 -8.63
CA LEU A 456 -8.22 38.78 -7.65
C LEU A 456 -8.85 39.13 -6.29
N PRO A 457 -9.94 39.94 -6.22
CA PRO A 457 -10.65 40.20 -4.97
C PRO A 457 -11.22 38.94 -4.31
N GLN A 458 -11.72 37.98 -5.12
CA GLN A 458 -12.27 36.72 -4.63
C GLN A 458 -11.21 35.85 -3.94
N LYS A 459 -9.93 35.89 -4.39
CA LYS A 459 -8.84 35.15 -3.73
C LYS A 459 -8.65 35.58 -2.27
N SER A 460 -8.64 36.88 -2.00
CA SER A 460 -8.48 37.42 -0.63
C SER A 460 -9.65 37.03 0.28
N GLN A 461 -10.87 37.07 -0.27
CA GLN A 461 -12.07 36.63 0.45
C GLN A 461 -12.01 35.14 0.78
N LYS A 462 -11.65 34.29 -0.19
CA LYS A 462 -11.47 32.84 0.01
C LYS A 462 -10.41 32.53 1.05
N GLU A 463 -9.28 33.25 1.05
CA GLU A 463 -8.25 33.13 2.10
C GLU A 463 -8.79 33.44 3.50
N THR A 464 -9.66 34.44 3.63
CA THR A 464 -10.27 34.79 4.91
C THR A 464 -11.24 33.70 5.38
N ILE A 465 -12.08 33.20 4.48
CA ILE A 465 -13.06 32.13 4.75
C ILE A 465 -12.32 30.86 5.19
N VAL A 466 -11.37 30.37 4.38
CA VAL A 466 -10.64 29.13 4.67
C VAL A 466 -9.82 29.23 5.95
N SER A 467 -9.23 30.39 6.23
CA SER A 467 -8.48 30.67 7.45
C SER A 467 -9.37 30.53 8.69
N SER A 468 -10.56 31.15 8.67
CA SER A 468 -11.53 31.05 9.77
C SER A 468 -12.03 29.61 9.94
N ALA A 469 -12.43 28.96 8.84
CA ALA A 469 -12.92 27.60 8.84
C ALA A 469 -11.88 26.62 9.42
N PHE A 470 -10.59 26.77 9.06
CA PHE A 470 -9.54 25.90 9.56
C PHE A 470 -9.29 26.07 11.06
N LEU A 471 -9.31 27.30 11.58
CA LEU A 471 -9.22 27.55 13.02
C LEU A 471 -10.42 26.98 13.79
N GLN A 472 -11.63 27.13 13.23
CA GLN A 472 -12.84 26.52 13.79
C GLN A 472 -12.72 24.99 13.83
N TYR A 473 -12.23 24.39 12.73
CA TYR A 473 -11.96 22.95 12.65
C TYR A 473 -10.99 22.47 13.72
N LEU A 474 -9.92 23.21 14.01
CA LEU A 474 -8.95 22.85 15.05
C LEU A 474 -9.47 23.05 16.49
N SER A 475 -10.46 23.92 16.68
CA SER A 475 -10.95 24.30 18.01
C SER A 475 -12.00 23.37 18.61
N ASP A 476 -12.53 22.42 17.83
CA ASP A 476 -13.62 21.48 18.15
C ASP A 476 -14.95 22.11 18.62
N ASN A 477 -14.98 23.41 18.91
CA ASN A 477 -16.12 24.16 19.44
C ASN A 477 -16.96 24.85 18.37
N SER A 478 -16.95 24.33 17.13
CA SER A 478 -17.77 24.90 16.05
C SER A 478 -19.11 24.16 15.92
N GLN A 479 -20.17 24.92 15.67
CA GLN A 479 -21.50 24.39 15.34
C GLN A 479 -21.51 23.48 14.10
N HIS A 480 -20.52 23.61 13.22
CA HIS A 480 -20.49 22.90 11.95
C HIS A 480 -19.81 21.53 12.06
N PHE A 481 -18.75 21.40 12.86
CA PHE A 481 -18.00 20.14 12.99
C PHE A 481 -18.47 19.26 14.15
N SER A 482 -19.02 19.84 15.24
CA SER A 482 -19.50 19.07 16.41
C SER A 482 -20.48 17.94 16.05
N PRO A 483 -21.51 18.17 15.18
CA PRO A 483 -22.46 17.11 14.85
C PRO A 483 -21.84 15.89 14.18
N PHE A 484 -20.76 16.08 13.41
CA PHE A 484 -20.03 14.95 12.82
C PHE A 484 -19.34 14.13 13.90
N TYR A 485 -18.72 14.77 14.91
CA TYR A 485 -18.03 14.03 15.97
C TYR A 485 -19.00 13.22 16.83
N ASP A 486 -20.21 13.73 17.06
CA ASP A 486 -21.27 13.00 17.77
C ASP A 486 -21.73 11.73 17.02
N GLN A 487 -21.66 11.74 15.69
CA GLN A 487 -22.14 10.66 14.80
C GLN A 487 -21.01 9.91 14.08
N CYS A 488 -19.76 10.18 14.46
CA CYS A 488 -18.57 9.75 13.71
C CYS A 488 -18.50 8.23 13.56
N ASP A 489 -18.82 7.49 14.63
CA ASP A 489 -18.80 6.02 14.62
C ASP A 489 -19.92 5.43 13.76
N GLU A 490 -21.08 6.06 13.68
CA GLU A 490 -22.17 5.63 12.81
C GLU A 490 -21.83 5.91 11.34
N PHE A 491 -21.32 7.10 11.05
CA PHE A 491 -20.85 7.46 9.71
C PHE A 491 -19.77 6.48 9.23
N ARG A 492 -18.79 6.17 10.09
CA ARG A 492 -17.75 5.18 9.81
C ARG A 492 -18.32 3.79 9.50
N LYS A 493 -19.32 3.32 10.23
CA LYS A 493 -19.97 2.01 9.98
C LYS A 493 -20.68 1.97 8.63
N LEU A 494 -21.34 3.06 8.23
CA LEU A 494 -22.14 3.13 7.00
C LEU A 494 -21.32 3.42 5.75
N HIS A 495 -20.32 4.30 5.87
CA HIS A 495 -19.57 4.85 4.73
C HIS A 495 -18.09 4.46 4.72
N GLY A 496 -17.61 3.78 5.76
CA GLY A 496 -16.22 3.39 5.92
C GLY A 496 -15.30 4.54 6.35
N ASP A 497 -13.99 4.27 6.34
CA ASP A 497 -12.93 5.17 6.83
C ASP A 497 -12.38 6.14 5.77
N ASN A 498 -13.20 6.55 4.80
CA ASN A 498 -12.75 7.50 3.77
C ASN A 498 -13.01 8.96 4.20
N PRO A 499 -11.98 9.74 4.59
CA PRO A 499 -12.16 11.10 5.08
C PRO A 499 -12.67 12.06 3.98
N VAL A 500 -12.45 11.75 2.70
CA VAL A 500 -12.96 12.56 1.57
C VAL A 500 -14.50 12.57 1.55
N LEU A 501 -15.16 11.48 1.96
CA LEU A 501 -16.62 11.41 2.00
C LEU A 501 -17.21 12.33 3.07
N VAL A 502 -16.49 12.53 4.17
CA VAL A 502 -16.85 13.47 5.25
C VAL A 502 -16.77 14.90 4.72
N TRP A 503 -15.63 15.27 4.12
CA TRP A 503 -15.45 16.62 3.58
C TRP A 503 -16.46 16.99 2.49
N ARG A 504 -16.87 16.02 1.66
CA ARG A 504 -17.94 16.24 0.66
C ARG A 504 -19.27 16.69 1.27
N GLN A 505 -19.58 16.34 2.51
CA GLN A 505 -20.80 16.80 3.18
C GLN A 505 -20.76 18.28 3.53
N PHE A 506 -19.57 18.88 3.62
CA PHE A 506 -19.38 20.30 3.96
C PHE A 506 -19.30 21.21 2.74
N LEU A 507 -19.23 20.67 1.52
CA LEU A 507 -19.22 21.45 0.28
C LEU A 507 -20.43 22.40 0.13
N PRO A 508 -21.66 22.02 0.52
CA PRO A 508 -22.82 22.92 0.41
C PRO A 508 -22.82 24.08 1.43
N VAL A 509 -21.93 24.08 2.43
CA VAL A 509 -21.91 25.08 3.52
C VAL A 509 -20.94 26.21 3.15
N PRO A 510 -21.43 27.43 2.84
CA PRO A 510 -20.59 28.51 2.32
C PRO A 510 -19.40 28.91 3.21
N GLU A 511 -19.55 28.80 4.53
CA GLU A 511 -18.52 29.17 5.50
C GLU A 511 -17.35 28.18 5.55
N ILE A 512 -17.55 26.95 5.07
CA ILE A 512 -16.58 25.84 5.17
C ILE A 512 -16.24 25.27 3.80
N CYS A 513 -17.01 25.56 2.75
CA CYS A 513 -16.87 24.96 1.43
C CYS A 513 -15.44 25.06 0.88
N GLU A 514 -14.75 26.19 1.09
CA GLU A 514 -13.35 26.38 0.68
C GLU A 514 -12.39 25.46 1.43
N LEU A 515 -12.59 25.24 2.74
CA LEU A 515 -11.80 24.28 3.51
C LEU A 515 -12.11 22.85 3.07
N ALA A 516 -13.38 22.54 2.82
CA ALA A 516 -13.82 21.22 2.39
C ALA A 516 -13.24 20.86 1.02
N ASP A 517 -13.29 21.77 0.06
CA ASP A 517 -12.72 21.60 -1.27
C ASP A 517 -11.20 21.42 -1.20
N PHE A 518 -10.50 22.25 -0.41
CA PHE A 518 -9.07 22.10 -0.20
C PHE A 518 -8.70 20.78 0.50
N ALA A 519 -9.51 20.33 1.47
CA ALA A 519 -9.30 19.04 2.11
C ALA A 519 -9.53 17.86 1.15
N ILE A 520 -10.54 17.93 0.28
CA ILE A 520 -10.77 16.96 -0.79
C ILE A 520 -9.58 16.93 -1.75
N LEU A 521 -9.00 18.08 -2.10
CA LEU A 521 -7.79 18.16 -2.91
C LEU A 521 -6.62 17.46 -2.23
N ILE A 522 -6.28 17.84 -0.99
CA ILE A 522 -5.10 17.31 -0.27
C ILE A 522 -5.24 15.81 -0.01
N LEU A 523 -6.41 15.36 0.46
CA LEU A 523 -6.68 13.95 0.73
C LEU A 523 -6.95 13.14 -0.55
N GLY A 524 -7.24 13.80 -1.67
CA GLY A 524 -7.43 13.18 -2.98
C GLY A 524 -6.13 12.90 -3.73
N ILE A 525 -5.00 13.48 -3.30
CA ILE A 525 -3.70 13.24 -3.93
C ILE A 525 -3.24 11.80 -3.66
N VAL A 526 -3.08 11.03 -4.75
CA VAL A 526 -2.61 9.65 -4.70
C VAL A 526 -1.09 9.64 -4.72
N VAL A 527 -0.43 9.30 -3.62
CA VAL A 527 1.02 9.54 -3.42
C VAL A 527 1.96 8.45 -3.98
N ASN A 528 1.55 7.73 -5.03
CA ASN A 528 2.34 6.66 -5.63
C ASN A 528 2.14 6.50 -7.15
N SER A 529 3.09 5.81 -7.80
CA SER A 529 3.03 5.45 -9.23
C SER A 529 2.56 4.01 -9.49
N GLY A 530 1.95 3.35 -8.50
CA GLY A 530 1.55 1.94 -8.56
C GLY A 530 0.49 1.64 -9.63
N GLY A 531 -0.32 2.63 -10.00
CA GLY A 531 -1.25 2.53 -11.13
C GLY A 531 -0.51 2.30 -12.45
N THR A 532 0.63 2.95 -12.65
CA THR A 532 1.48 2.77 -13.83
C THR A 532 2.10 1.36 -13.87
N GLU A 533 2.54 0.81 -12.74
CA GLU A 533 3.03 -0.57 -12.67
C GLU A 533 1.97 -1.63 -13.02
N ARG A 534 0.70 -1.38 -12.64
CA ARG A 534 -0.43 -2.24 -13.02
C ARG A 534 -0.64 -2.23 -14.53
N VAL A 535 -0.56 -1.06 -15.17
CA VAL A 535 -0.59 -0.96 -16.63
C VAL A 535 0.53 -1.78 -17.24
N PHE A 536 1.78 -1.67 -16.77
CA PHE A 536 2.89 -2.47 -17.31
C PHE A 536 2.68 -3.98 -17.17
N SER A 537 2.06 -4.42 -16.08
CA SER A 537 1.72 -5.82 -15.88
C SER A 537 0.68 -6.30 -16.91
N ASP A 538 -0.33 -5.47 -17.21
CA ASP A 538 -1.33 -5.72 -18.27
C ASP A 538 -0.67 -5.75 -19.66
N LEU A 539 0.22 -4.79 -19.96
CA LEU A 539 0.98 -4.75 -21.21
C LEU A 539 1.83 -6.02 -21.40
N LYS A 540 2.48 -6.51 -20.35
CA LYS A 540 3.30 -7.73 -20.41
C LYS A 540 2.47 -8.96 -20.79
N ILE A 541 1.24 -9.07 -20.29
CA ILE A 541 0.32 -10.17 -20.63
C ILE A 541 -0.15 -10.03 -22.08
N LYS A 542 -0.53 -8.81 -22.49
CA LYS A 542 -1.07 -8.52 -23.83
C LYS A 542 -0.04 -8.69 -24.94
N ARG A 543 1.25 -8.40 -24.68
CA ARG A 543 2.33 -8.41 -25.68
C ARG A 543 3.12 -9.73 -25.77
N THR A 544 2.61 -10.81 -25.20
CA THR A 544 3.33 -12.10 -25.20
C THR A 544 3.69 -12.55 -26.63
N ARG A 545 4.97 -12.94 -26.81
CA ARG A 545 5.59 -13.31 -28.10
C ARG A 545 4.80 -14.33 -28.93
N LEU A 546 4.02 -15.18 -28.26
CA LEU A 546 3.29 -16.29 -28.84
C LEU A 546 1.90 -15.91 -29.38
N ARG A 547 1.31 -14.80 -28.91
CA ARG A 547 -0.11 -14.47 -29.19
C ARG A 547 -0.29 -13.17 -29.96
N ASN A 548 0.50 -12.12 -29.67
CA ASN A 548 0.21 -10.77 -30.14
C ASN A 548 1.50 -9.96 -30.37
N ARG A 549 2.02 -9.94 -31.61
CA ARG A 549 3.10 -9.00 -32.02
C ARG A 549 2.52 -7.59 -32.27
N LEU A 550 1.82 -7.05 -31.28
CA LEU A 550 1.15 -5.76 -31.40
C LEU A 550 2.15 -4.60 -31.30
N THR A 551 1.85 -3.52 -32.02
CA THR A 551 2.52 -2.23 -31.83
C THR A 551 2.14 -1.65 -30.47
N PHE A 552 2.94 -0.71 -29.95
CA PHE A 552 2.64 -0.08 -28.67
C PHE A 552 1.34 0.71 -28.71
N GLU A 553 1.08 1.42 -29.80
CA GLU A 553 -0.17 2.14 -30.03
C GLU A 553 -1.40 1.23 -29.88
N LYS A 554 -1.38 0.05 -30.51
CA LYS A 554 -2.47 -0.94 -30.35
C LYS A 554 -2.55 -1.47 -28.92
N THR A 555 -1.40 -1.66 -28.28
CA THR A 555 -1.35 -2.17 -26.90
C THR A 555 -1.89 -1.14 -25.90
N GLU A 556 -1.63 0.16 -26.13
CA GLU A 556 -2.20 1.28 -25.38
C GLU A 556 -3.72 1.29 -25.49
N LYS A 557 -4.24 1.30 -26.72
CA LYS A 557 -5.69 1.28 -27.00
C LYS A 557 -6.37 0.08 -26.35
N MET A 558 -5.80 -1.12 -26.47
CA MET A 558 -6.29 -2.32 -25.78
C MET A 558 -6.25 -2.20 -24.25
N SER A 559 -5.31 -1.43 -23.70
CA SER A 559 -5.18 -1.21 -22.25
C SER A 559 -6.24 -0.25 -21.74
N LYS A 560 -6.50 0.83 -22.47
CA LYS A 560 -7.60 1.78 -22.21
C LYS A 560 -8.96 1.09 -22.30
N VAL A 561 -9.26 0.41 -23.41
CA VAL A 561 -10.52 -0.33 -23.61
C VAL A 561 -10.69 -1.42 -22.56
N GLY A 562 -9.65 -2.22 -22.31
CA GLY A 562 -9.70 -3.26 -21.28
C GLY A 562 -9.91 -2.71 -19.86
N ALA A 563 -9.40 -1.52 -19.54
CA ALA A 563 -9.66 -0.88 -18.25
C ALA A 563 -11.11 -0.41 -18.14
N SER A 564 -11.67 0.17 -19.20
CA SER A 564 -13.07 0.61 -19.26
C SER A 564 -14.05 -0.57 -19.10
N ILE A 565 -13.86 -1.67 -19.85
CA ILE A 565 -14.68 -2.90 -19.73
C ILE A 565 -14.64 -3.44 -18.29
N ARG A 566 -13.46 -3.46 -17.66
CA ARG A 566 -13.34 -3.92 -16.26
C ARG A 566 -14.09 -3.03 -15.27
N ALA A 567 -14.16 -1.73 -15.52
CA ALA A 567 -14.91 -0.79 -14.69
C ALA A 567 -16.42 -1.00 -14.86
N GLU A 568 -16.89 -1.20 -16.09
CA GLU A 568 -18.28 -1.56 -16.40
C GLU A 568 -18.69 -2.86 -15.71
N HIS A 569 -17.90 -3.93 -15.85
CA HIS A 569 -18.18 -5.21 -15.19
C HIS A 569 -18.24 -5.12 -13.67
N LEU A 570 -17.47 -4.22 -13.07
CA LEU A 570 -17.52 -3.98 -11.63
C LEU A 570 -18.81 -3.25 -11.24
N ALA A 571 -19.22 -2.25 -12.01
CA ALA A 571 -20.46 -1.51 -11.79
C ALA A 571 -21.72 -2.39 -11.97
N GLU A 572 -21.68 -3.32 -12.92
CA GLU A 572 -22.75 -4.30 -13.19
C GLU A 572 -22.74 -5.50 -12.23
N GLY A 573 -21.74 -5.60 -11.34
CA GLY A 573 -21.60 -6.74 -10.42
C GLY A 573 -21.17 -8.06 -11.10
N LEU A 574 -20.82 -8.02 -12.39
CA LEU A 574 -20.29 -9.17 -13.15
C LEU A 574 -18.89 -9.56 -12.70
N ARG A 575 -18.16 -8.62 -12.09
CA ARG A 575 -16.85 -8.84 -11.51
C ARG A 575 -16.84 -8.44 -10.04
N LYS A 576 -16.32 -9.31 -9.18
CA LYS A 576 -16.11 -8.98 -7.77
C LYS A 576 -14.94 -8.00 -7.61
N GLN A 577 -15.10 -7.04 -6.70
CA GLN A 577 -13.98 -6.24 -6.23
C GLN A 577 -12.92 -7.17 -5.64
N ARG A 578 -11.65 -6.88 -5.91
CA ARG A 578 -10.56 -7.70 -5.40
C ARG A 578 -10.44 -7.50 -3.90
N ASP A 579 -10.50 -8.59 -3.14
CA ASP A 579 -10.29 -8.55 -1.70
C ASP A 579 -8.90 -7.97 -1.34
N PRO A 580 -8.79 -7.24 -0.21
CA PRO A 580 -7.51 -6.85 0.36
C PRO A 580 -6.60 -8.06 0.57
N ARG A 581 -5.28 -7.86 0.43
CA ARG A 581 -4.32 -8.96 0.63
C ARG A 581 -4.32 -9.38 2.10
N LYS A 582 -4.55 -10.66 2.38
CA LYS A 582 -4.55 -11.26 3.73
C LYS A 582 -3.22 -11.93 4.09
N ASN A 583 -2.11 -11.38 3.60
CA ASN A 583 -0.78 -12.00 3.72
C ASN A 583 0.01 -11.53 4.95
N HIS A 584 -0.68 -10.90 5.91
CA HIS A 584 -0.10 -10.28 7.10
C HIS A 584 -0.88 -10.74 8.33
N ASP A 585 -0.18 -10.88 9.46
CA ASP A 585 -0.77 -11.19 10.75
C ASP A 585 -1.61 -10.01 11.26
N ALA A 586 -2.87 -10.28 11.60
CA ALA A 586 -3.83 -9.23 11.97
C ALA A 586 -3.44 -8.52 13.28
N LYS A 587 -2.85 -9.23 14.24
CA LYS A 587 -2.46 -8.65 15.53
C LYS A 587 -1.28 -7.69 15.35
N ARG A 588 -0.26 -8.11 14.60
CA ARG A 588 0.92 -7.28 14.33
C ARG A 588 0.60 -6.08 13.46
N VAL A 589 -0.30 -6.25 12.48
CA VAL A 589 -0.82 -5.13 11.70
C VAL A 589 -1.56 -4.13 12.60
N ALA A 590 -2.37 -4.62 13.54
CA ALA A 590 -3.04 -3.74 14.51
C ALA A 590 -2.04 -3.01 15.40
N GLU A 591 -1.01 -3.68 15.93
CA GLU A 591 0.07 -3.05 16.72
C GLU A 591 0.84 -1.98 15.95
N LEU A 592 1.08 -2.21 14.65
CA LEU A 592 1.80 -1.26 13.79
C LEU A 592 0.97 -0.02 13.45
N ILE A 593 -0.32 -0.21 13.12
CA ILE A 593 -1.24 0.88 12.80
C ILE A 593 -1.64 1.64 14.07
N ALA A 594 -1.56 0.99 15.23
CA ALA A 594 -1.73 1.60 16.54
C ALA A 594 -0.55 2.52 16.90
N VAL A 595 -0.26 3.51 16.05
CA VAL A 595 0.45 4.72 16.47
C VAL A 595 -0.36 5.28 17.62
N PRO A 596 0.09 5.22 18.89
CA PRO A 596 -0.78 5.50 20.02
C PRO A 596 -1.42 6.88 19.87
N LYS A 597 -2.71 7.02 20.19
CA LYS A 597 -3.24 8.37 20.36
C LYS A 597 -2.53 8.96 21.55
N TYR A 598 -2.18 10.23 21.44
CA TYR A 598 -1.43 10.89 22.48
C TYR A 598 -2.23 10.97 23.78
N ALA A 599 -3.56 11.11 23.70
CA ALA A 599 -4.44 11.05 24.87
C ALA A 599 -4.32 9.71 25.63
N ASP A 600 -4.26 8.59 24.92
CA ASP A 600 -4.14 7.25 25.51
C ASP A 600 -2.79 7.06 26.24
N LEU A 601 -1.73 7.73 25.78
CA LEU A 601 -0.42 7.75 26.45
C LEU A 601 -0.44 8.55 27.76
N LEU A 602 -1.31 9.56 27.87
CA LEU A 602 -1.47 10.35 29.10
C LEU A 602 -2.15 9.51 30.20
N GLU A 603 -3.12 8.68 29.83
CA GLU A 603 -3.90 7.86 30.78
C GLU A 603 -3.13 6.62 31.29
N GLN A 604 -2.21 6.06 30.49
CA GLN A 604 -1.46 4.84 30.85
C GLN A 604 -0.27 5.06 31.81
N THR A 605 -0.10 6.24 32.42
CA THR A 605 1.07 6.58 33.25
C THR A 605 0.90 6.42 34.77
N GLU A 606 0.10 5.45 35.22
CA GLU A 606 0.00 5.13 36.66
C GLU A 606 1.07 4.17 37.20
N ASP A 607 1.85 3.44 36.39
CA ASP A 607 2.90 2.55 36.93
C ASP A 607 4.32 3.14 36.84
N ALA A 608 4.81 3.57 38.00
CA ALA A 608 6.13 4.15 38.21
C ALA A 608 7.18 3.07 38.54
N ALA A 609 7.95 2.64 37.54
CA ALA A 609 9.19 1.86 37.77
C ALA A 609 10.38 2.21 36.87
N TRP A 610 10.22 2.97 35.78
CA TRP A 610 11.29 3.22 34.80
C TRP A 610 12.09 4.52 35.00
N ARG A 611 11.75 5.34 36.01
CA ARG A 611 12.26 6.72 36.13
C ARG A 611 13.71 6.87 36.62
N ARG A 612 14.35 5.83 37.15
CA ARG A 612 15.74 5.94 37.65
C ARG A 612 16.82 5.69 36.59
N VAL A 613 16.50 5.00 35.48
CA VAL A 613 17.49 4.67 34.44
C VAL A 613 17.62 5.76 33.37
N TYR A 614 16.59 6.60 33.21
CA TYR A 614 16.55 7.63 32.15
C TYR A 614 17.29 8.93 32.52
N THR A 615 17.45 9.24 33.80
CA THR A 615 18.06 10.50 34.25
C THR A 615 19.59 10.48 34.09
N ASP A 616 20.21 9.31 34.24
CA ASP A 616 21.66 9.16 34.09
C ASP A 616 22.10 9.22 32.62
N TRP A 617 21.26 8.74 31.68
CA TRP A 617 21.58 8.77 30.25
C TRP A 617 21.46 10.17 29.62
N ALA A 618 20.53 10.98 30.11
CA ALA A 618 20.29 12.35 29.60
C ALA A 618 21.41 13.34 29.97
N VAL A 619 22.19 13.06 31.02
CA VAL A 619 23.32 13.89 31.43
C VAL A 619 24.57 13.57 30.61
N SER A 620 24.81 12.30 30.26
CA SER A 620 25.93 11.89 29.39
C SER A 620 25.75 12.34 27.93
N ALA A 621 24.54 12.26 27.37
CA ALA A 621 24.26 12.71 26.00
C ALA A 621 24.48 14.22 25.78
N ARG A 622 24.28 15.03 26.83
CA ARG A 622 24.52 16.49 26.80
C ARG A 622 26.01 16.86 26.84
N GLN A 623 26.85 16.00 27.41
CA GLN A 623 28.30 16.22 27.46
C GLN A 623 28.98 15.81 26.15
N GLU A 624 28.40 14.86 25.39
CA GLU A 624 28.89 14.47 24.05
C GLU A 624 28.47 15.44 22.94
N GLU A 625 27.29 16.07 23.03
CA GLU A 625 26.83 17.10 22.07
C GLU A 625 27.76 18.34 22.06
N MET A 626 28.35 18.70 23.20
CA MET A 626 29.26 19.85 23.29
C MET A 626 30.65 19.60 22.67
N ALA A 627 31.02 18.35 22.39
CA ALA A 627 32.33 18.00 21.85
C ALA A 627 32.35 17.83 20.31
N ALA A 628 31.18 17.85 19.65
CA ALA A 628 31.05 17.54 18.23
C ALA A 628 30.89 18.76 17.29
N GLU A 629 30.96 19.99 17.81
CA GLU A 629 30.80 21.23 17.01
C GLU A 629 32.08 21.72 16.30
N GLU A 630 33.22 21.04 16.41
CA GLU A 630 34.44 21.42 15.69
C GLU A 630 34.76 20.45 14.53
N GLY A 631 34.26 20.78 13.33
CA GLY A 631 34.80 20.25 12.07
C GLY A 631 33.80 19.58 11.13
N GLY A 632 32.95 20.36 10.48
CA GLY A 632 32.15 19.90 9.33
C GLY A 632 31.65 21.06 8.50
N GLU A 633 32.16 21.20 7.28
CA GLU A 633 31.79 22.28 6.35
C GLU A 633 30.28 22.33 6.09
N ALA A 634 29.71 23.51 6.31
CA ALA A 634 28.30 23.82 6.16
C ALA A 634 27.88 23.89 4.68
N TYR A 635 26.77 23.25 4.36
CA TYR A 635 26.03 23.46 3.11
C TYR A 635 25.20 24.75 3.25
N GLU A 636 25.50 25.77 2.46
CA GLU A 636 24.75 27.03 2.47
C GLU A 636 23.34 26.86 1.83
N PRO A 637 22.26 27.29 2.52
CA PRO A 637 20.94 27.39 1.93
C PRO A 637 20.90 28.49 0.87
N ILE A 638 20.48 28.14 -0.35
CA ILE A 638 20.16 29.10 -1.40
C ILE A 638 18.82 29.77 -1.05
N VAL A 639 18.86 30.81 -0.22
CA VAL A 639 17.99 32.02 -0.12
C VAL A 639 18.25 32.65 1.27
N PRO A 640 18.63 33.94 1.38
CA PRO A 640 18.78 34.58 2.69
C PRO A 640 17.41 34.72 3.35
N ALA A 641 17.25 34.15 4.54
CA ALA A 641 16.06 34.38 5.36
C ALA A 641 16.14 35.79 5.98
N PRO A 642 15.06 36.59 5.95
CA PRO A 642 15.02 37.83 6.71
C PRO A 642 15.07 37.51 8.22
N GLU A 643 15.90 38.25 8.94
CA GLU A 643 16.16 38.05 10.37
C GLU A 643 14.93 38.40 11.21
N GLY A 644 14.43 37.38 11.94
CA GLY A 644 13.26 37.46 12.80
C GLY A 644 12.66 36.07 13.04
N ARG A 645 13.38 35.18 13.74
CA ARG A 645 12.98 33.77 13.90
C ARG A 645 11.74 33.60 14.79
N SER A 646 10.56 33.57 14.18
CA SER A 646 9.48 32.72 14.65
C SER A 646 9.93 31.25 14.49
N LYS A 647 9.84 30.43 15.55
CA LYS A 647 10.18 28.99 15.47
C LYS A 647 9.22 28.31 14.50
N LYS A 648 9.65 28.06 13.25
CA LYS A 648 8.83 27.35 12.25
C LYS A 648 8.51 25.93 12.75
N LEU A 649 7.24 25.51 12.62
CA LEU A 649 6.76 24.18 13.02
C LEU A 649 7.41 23.07 12.19
N LEU A 650 7.67 23.35 10.91
CA LEU A 650 8.30 22.44 9.95
C LEU A 650 9.50 23.14 9.26
N PRO A 651 10.55 22.39 8.87
CA PRO A 651 10.69 20.94 8.98
C PRO A 651 10.92 20.45 10.44
N CYS A 652 10.47 19.24 10.74
CA CYS A 652 10.49 18.62 12.07
C CYS A 652 10.77 17.11 11.97
N PRO A 653 11.62 16.51 12.82
CA PRO A 653 11.88 15.08 12.79
C PRO A 653 10.68 14.25 13.27
N LEU A 654 10.60 12.99 12.84
CA LEU A 654 9.56 12.04 13.28
C LEU A 654 9.59 11.84 14.80
N SER A 655 10.80 11.78 15.37
CA SER A 655 11.04 11.70 16.82
C SER A 655 10.34 12.80 17.61
N LYS A 656 10.24 14.00 17.03
CA LYS A 656 9.59 15.15 17.67
C LYS A 656 8.10 15.19 17.37
N LEU A 657 7.67 14.89 16.14
CA LEU A 657 6.25 14.87 15.76
C LEU A 657 5.45 13.80 16.50
N PHE A 658 6.03 12.62 16.72
CA PHE A 658 5.35 11.44 17.26
C PHE A 658 5.97 10.93 18.56
N GLY A 659 7.02 11.58 19.08
CA GLY A 659 7.62 11.27 20.38
C GLY A 659 7.27 12.28 21.48
N GLY A 660 7.62 11.95 22.73
CA GLY A 660 7.40 12.80 23.90
C GLY A 660 7.26 12.00 25.21
N THR A 661 7.48 12.67 26.34
CA THR A 661 7.11 12.20 27.69
C THR A 661 5.92 13.02 28.20
N VAL A 662 4.93 12.33 28.76
CA VAL A 662 3.72 12.91 29.38
C VAL A 662 4.11 14.00 30.38
N LYS A 663 3.77 15.26 30.10
CA LYS A 663 3.84 16.31 31.12
C LYS A 663 2.58 16.26 31.97
N LYS A 664 2.72 15.90 33.25
CA LYS A 664 1.66 16.12 34.24
C LYS A 664 1.30 17.62 34.25
N PRO A 665 0.00 17.99 34.27
CA PRO A 665 -0.39 19.37 34.51
C PRO A 665 0.14 19.81 35.89
N PRO A 666 0.48 21.10 36.08
CA PRO A 666 0.94 21.59 37.37
C PRO A 666 -0.12 21.27 38.42
N SER A 667 0.27 20.54 39.48
CA SER A 667 -0.65 20.21 40.55
C SER A 667 -1.24 21.50 41.10
N ARG A 668 -2.57 21.59 41.10
CA ARG A 668 -3.25 22.59 41.93
C ARG A 668 -2.72 22.37 43.35
N ARG A 669 -2.08 23.40 43.92
CA ARG A 669 -1.78 23.45 45.36
C ARG A 669 -3.06 23.07 46.10
N ARG A 670 -3.07 21.88 46.73
CA ARG A 670 -4.14 21.52 47.66
C ARG A 670 -4.13 22.54 48.79
N GLN A 671 -5.31 23.03 49.15
CA GLN A 671 -5.55 23.84 50.33
C GLN A 671 -4.90 23.18 51.54
N ALA A 672 -4.26 23.98 52.39
CA ALA A 672 -3.67 23.50 53.63
C ALA A 672 -4.76 22.84 54.48
N PHE A 673 -4.52 21.58 54.87
CA PHE A 673 -5.37 20.85 55.82
C PHE A 673 -5.43 21.62 57.14
N THR A 674 -6.61 21.62 57.77
CA THR A 674 -6.79 22.25 59.07
C THR A 674 -6.06 21.45 60.15
N GLN A 675 -5.58 22.12 61.19
CA GLN A 675 -4.77 21.51 62.26
C GLN A 675 -5.51 20.35 62.97
N GLU A 676 -6.84 20.32 62.86
CA GLU A 676 -7.74 19.31 63.40
C GLU A 676 -7.71 17.99 62.61
N GLU A 677 -7.62 18.04 61.27
CA GLU A 677 -7.46 16.84 60.43
C GLU A 677 -6.12 16.15 60.66
N ARG A 678 -5.06 16.95 60.90
CA ARG A 678 -3.73 16.43 61.19
C ARG A 678 -3.64 15.77 62.57
N LEU A 679 -4.45 16.22 63.54
CA LEU A 679 -4.54 15.60 64.86
C LEU A 679 -5.32 14.27 64.81
N MET A 680 -6.37 14.20 63.99
CA MET A 680 -7.14 12.97 63.75
C MET A 680 -6.31 11.89 63.04
N GLU A 681 -5.43 12.29 62.12
CA GLU A 681 -4.53 11.37 61.41
C GLU A 681 -3.40 10.85 62.32
N LEU A 682 -2.89 11.69 63.26
CA LEU A 682 -1.90 11.26 64.25
C LEU A 682 -2.49 10.34 65.33
N LEU A 683 -3.74 10.56 65.73
CA LEU A 683 -4.47 9.64 66.61
C LEU A 683 -4.79 8.29 65.94
N ALA A 684 -4.94 8.28 64.61
CA ALA A 684 -5.13 7.05 63.85
C ALA A 684 -3.82 6.25 63.66
N ALA A 685 -2.67 6.91 63.73
CA ALA A 685 -1.34 6.28 63.60
C ALA A 685 -0.80 5.69 64.93
N GLU A 686 -1.41 6.02 66.09
CA GLU A 686 -1.01 5.51 67.41
C GLU A 686 -1.55 4.09 67.70
N HIS A 687 -2.26 3.47 66.75
CA HIS A 687 -2.86 2.13 66.89
C HIS A 687 -2.48 1.13 65.77
N SER A 688 -1.40 1.37 65.03
CA SER A 688 -0.82 0.33 64.17
C SER A 688 0.47 -0.23 64.79
N ASP A 689 0.35 -1.38 65.45
CA ASP A 689 1.45 -2.16 66.01
C ASP A 689 2.24 -2.89 64.90
N GLU A 690 3.11 -2.18 64.19
CA GLU A 690 4.19 -2.80 63.42
C GLU A 690 5.54 -2.23 63.85
N GLU A 691 6.35 -3.08 64.47
CA GLU A 691 7.72 -2.79 64.89
C GLU A 691 8.67 -2.61 63.68
N PRO A 692 9.58 -1.62 63.69
CA PRO A 692 10.67 -1.51 62.74
C PRO A 692 11.94 -2.18 63.30
N ASP A 693 12.69 -2.93 62.47
CA ASP A 693 14.07 -3.26 62.78
C ASP A 693 14.97 -3.38 61.54
N ASP A 694 16.21 -2.97 61.81
CA ASP A 694 17.33 -2.49 61.05
C ASP A 694 18.14 -3.55 60.27
N GLY A 695 19.01 -3.06 59.38
CA GLY A 695 20.07 -3.89 58.81
C GLY A 695 20.84 -3.27 57.64
N GLU A 696 21.56 -2.16 57.89
CA GLU A 696 22.79 -1.86 57.15
C GLU A 696 23.78 -3.04 57.23
N LEU A 697 24.53 -3.32 56.16
CA LEU A 697 26.02 -3.39 56.14
C LEU A 697 26.59 -4.20 54.96
N GLU A 698 27.74 -3.71 54.49
CA GLU A 698 28.86 -4.42 53.82
C GLU A 698 28.66 -4.94 52.38
N GLY A 699 29.57 -4.74 51.43
CA GLY A 699 30.94 -4.24 51.47
C GLY A 699 31.81 -5.03 50.47
N SER A 700 32.62 -4.29 49.71
CA SER A 700 33.94 -4.64 49.12
C SER A 700 34.10 -5.77 48.09
N GLY A 701 34.88 -5.48 47.04
CA GLY A 701 35.75 -6.47 46.38
C GLY A 701 35.85 -6.39 44.85
N ASP A 702 36.63 -5.46 44.31
CA ASP A 702 37.91 -5.67 43.59
C ASP A 702 38.13 -7.11 43.02
N GLU A 703 38.67 -7.41 41.83
CA GLU A 703 39.58 -6.71 40.92
C GLU A 703 39.91 -7.65 39.72
N TYR A 704 40.37 -7.05 38.62
CA TYR A 704 41.39 -7.49 37.62
C TYR A 704 41.28 -8.71 36.67
N ASP A 705 41.38 -8.33 35.39
CA ASP A 705 42.26 -8.79 34.28
C ASP A 705 42.26 -10.22 33.72
N GLY A 706 42.32 -10.26 32.37
CA GLY A 706 43.43 -10.97 31.71
C GLY A 706 43.05 -11.98 30.63
N GLY A 707 43.03 -11.50 29.38
CA GLY A 707 43.78 -12.02 28.21
C GLY A 707 43.88 -13.53 27.88
N ASN A 708 43.75 -13.76 26.57
CA ASN A 708 44.29 -14.87 25.76
C ASN A 708 43.63 -16.26 25.89
N GLU A 709 42.84 -16.64 24.89
CA GLU A 709 43.29 -17.44 23.73
C GLU A 709 42.30 -17.34 22.56
#